data_AF-A0A2V8LDK9-F1
#
_entry.id   AF-A0A2V8LDK9-F1
#
_cell.length_a   1.000
_cell.length_b   1.000
_cell.length_c   1.000
_cell.angle_alpha   90.00
_cell.angle_beta   90.00
_cell.angle_gamma   90.00
#
_symmetry.space_group_name_H-M   'P 1'
#
loop_
_entity.id
_entity.type
_entity.pdbx_description
1 polymer ?
#
loop_
_entity_poly.entity_id
_entity_poly.type
_entity_poly.pdbx_seq_one_letter_code
_entity_poly.pdbx_strand_id
1 'polypeptide(L)'
;VTKSVDRDTVIPDRDLTYTIVVSNSGADAATGASLTDTLPSVTTNSDPDSPMYTSTTFVSLTPAGGWVCNTPPVGSGGTVSCTKASVAGSSTQTFTLVVHVPPSAVPNSADSFISNSVSVDDANDTNTENNNGFAVTQLFSCLSTPIVSTSGDSGAGSLRQVIADACDGATITFDMTPGHVTSPITLTSGELLINKNLTITGPGAKLLTISGNNVSRVFEIQASKTAIISGLTIANGKVTAGNSAGGVLNNGTLTLISSAVSGNSAANGAGGISNNGATGTAALTIINCTISGNTAPSFGGGILSSGFQGNATLTIVNSTISGNGNPSFGGGIYNDGNAGTANLNITNSTVSGNTAASSGGGIYNFGNSGSANLTLNNTIVSDNKGPNAANGPDIFNFNGTAAGSNNVIQTSTGFTISGSNNINADPMLEKDGLGNLVLKDNGGPTRTLLLLPTSPAINTGSNANLPADAFDLDGDSNTAESLPVDQRGFARVVGSTVDIGAVETNYAIVATAGSGQNTNVNTAFATALKATVTESGTAQNNIQVTFTAPASGASGTFPGPSTTAVASTNSSGVATAPTFTANATGGSYNVVASIGTATPTSNFALTNNKLNQTITFGSIPNKTFGDADFGVSPTASSSLAVSLAASGNCTVTTPAPGTVHITGAGNCTITASQAGNATFNAATNVQQSFTIAKAATTTAVSATPNPSNSGQNVTFTATVTSGAGTPTGTVQFKDGGTNLGSAQTLNGSGVATFSTTALTPGVHAITADYSGDVNFATSSGTLSGGQQVGSIIRFSSSTYNTTENAGFTTITVQRVGDLSQAVSVDYTTPDDSTATAVLPCSTANGVASPRCDFETTLGTLRWAAGDGASKTFTVLINQDNFVEGPETLTLTLSNLTGAGVLFPTSGTTTATLTITDDVTEPATNPIDDTDTFVRQHYRDFLNRDPDASGLAFWKDNIDKCNDPARRPAGMSVAQCFEVQHINTSAAFFLSIEFQNTGYFVERVYKTAFGDISPPTVPVPVRFTNFITDTQQVGNGVIVGVGSWQAQLDNNKTAYAQAFVQRAAFLSRYPALTSASAFVDALNANAGNVLSDSERAALISELSPNPADPILRADVLKKVADNATLQQREFNRAFVLLEYFGYLRRNPDAAPEPALNFAGYNFWLNKLNLFNGNYIDAEMVKAFLSSAEYRHRFGP
;
A
#
# COMPACT_ATOMS: atom_id res chain seq x y z
N VAL A 1 6.95 56.98 2.93
CA VAL A 1 6.31 56.75 1.62
C VAL A 1 6.79 55.42 1.08
N THR A 2 5.95 54.65 0.38
CA THR A 2 6.41 53.46 -0.35
C THR A 2 6.05 53.55 -1.82
N LYS A 3 6.90 52.97 -2.67
CA LYS A 3 6.68 52.86 -4.10
C LYS A 3 7.02 51.44 -4.54
N SER A 4 6.17 50.83 -5.33
CA SER A 4 6.40 49.51 -5.93
C SER A 4 6.08 49.54 -7.42
N VAL A 5 6.64 48.59 -8.17
CA VAL A 5 6.38 48.38 -9.60
C VAL A 5 5.69 47.02 -9.78
N ASP A 6 4.89 46.87 -10.83
CA ASP A 6 4.09 45.67 -11.11
C ASP A 6 4.91 44.45 -11.57
N ARG A 7 6.19 44.64 -11.91
CA ARG A 7 7.10 43.57 -12.34
C ARG A 7 8.56 43.94 -12.07
N ASP A 8 9.35 42.94 -11.71
CA ASP A 8 10.78 43.09 -11.45
C ASP A 8 11.62 43.23 -12.74
N THR A 9 11.05 42.81 -13.87
CA THR A 9 11.72 42.81 -15.18
C THR A 9 10.79 43.30 -16.28
N VAL A 10 11.34 44.00 -17.28
CA VAL A 10 10.59 44.52 -18.42
C VAL A 10 11.44 44.49 -19.69
N ILE A 11 10.79 44.39 -20.84
CA ILE A 11 11.42 44.57 -22.16
C ILE A 11 10.92 45.90 -22.76
N PRO A 12 11.63 46.49 -23.73
CA PRO A 12 11.17 47.69 -24.41
C PRO A 12 9.77 47.56 -25.02
N ASP A 13 9.12 48.68 -25.23
CA ASP A 13 7.76 48.81 -25.78
C ASP A 13 6.66 48.24 -24.87
N ARG A 14 6.87 48.32 -23.54
CA ARG A 14 5.93 47.87 -22.52
C ARG A 14 5.65 48.95 -21.49
N ASP A 15 4.44 48.90 -20.96
CA ASP A 15 4.02 49.77 -19.87
C ASP A 15 4.46 49.18 -18.52
N LEU A 16 4.91 50.05 -17.62
CA LEU A 16 5.21 49.78 -16.22
C LEU A 16 4.17 50.50 -15.36
N THR A 17 3.62 49.78 -14.39
CA THR A 17 2.67 50.35 -13.43
C THR A 17 3.32 50.48 -12.07
N TYR A 18 3.44 51.70 -11.60
CA TYR A 18 3.92 52.02 -10.27
C TYR A 18 2.75 52.28 -9.31
N THR A 19 2.78 51.63 -8.15
CA THR A 19 1.89 51.93 -7.04
C THR A 19 2.64 52.77 -6.02
N ILE A 20 2.12 53.95 -5.72
CA ILE A 20 2.70 54.86 -4.72
C ILE A 20 1.73 54.95 -3.54
N VAL A 21 2.23 54.68 -2.34
CA VAL A 21 1.46 54.75 -1.10
C VAL A 21 2.05 55.80 -0.19
N VAL A 22 1.24 56.83 0.09
CA VAL A 22 1.56 57.92 1.01
C VAL A 22 0.73 57.73 2.26
N SER A 23 1.39 57.45 3.39
CA SER A 23 0.71 57.27 4.68
C SER A 23 1.12 58.37 5.65
N ASN A 24 0.14 59.06 6.22
CA ASN A 24 0.33 59.92 7.38
C ASN A 24 0.02 59.09 8.63
N SER A 25 1.05 58.49 9.22
CA SER A 25 0.92 57.62 10.40
C SER A 25 0.82 58.38 11.72
N GLY A 26 1.01 59.70 11.71
CA GLY A 26 0.85 60.56 12.89
C GLY A 26 -0.62 60.83 13.22
N ALA A 27 -0.88 61.34 14.42
CA ALA A 27 -2.23 61.74 14.83
C ALA A 27 -2.65 63.08 14.21
N ASP A 28 -1.69 63.93 13.85
CA ASP A 28 -1.92 65.26 13.29
C ASP A 28 -2.09 65.23 11.77
N ALA A 29 -2.83 66.20 11.24
CA ALA A 29 -3.03 66.32 9.80
C ALA A 29 -1.81 66.97 9.12
N ALA A 30 -1.34 66.34 8.04
CA ALA A 30 -0.29 66.87 7.17
C ALA A 30 -0.86 67.99 6.30
N THR A 31 -0.51 69.25 6.60
CA THR A 31 -1.05 70.45 5.92
C THR A 31 -0.14 70.89 4.77
N GLY A 32 -0.73 71.17 3.61
CA GLY A 32 0.01 71.58 2.42
C GLY A 32 0.79 70.44 1.76
N ALA A 33 0.32 69.19 1.89
CA ALA A 33 0.99 68.02 1.37
C ALA A 33 1.18 68.11 -0.16
N SER A 34 2.39 67.80 -0.61
CA SER A 34 2.79 67.75 -2.01
C SER A 34 3.46 66.41 -2.32
N LEU A 35 3.31 65.93 -3.55
CA LEU A 35 3.95 64.72 -4.06
C LEU A 35 4.57 65.07 -5.41
N THR A 36 5.83 64.67 -5.61
CA THR A 36 6.56 64.84 -6.85
C THR A 36 7.20 63.54 -7.29
N ASP A 37 7.02 63.17 -8.55
CA ASP A 37 7.58 61.97 -9.16
C ASP A 37 8.07 62.30 -10.57
N THR A 38 9.39 62.27 -10.78
CA THR A 38 9.98 62.49 -12.11
C THR A 38 10.07 61.16 -12.82
N LEU A 39 9.45 61.06 -14.01
CA LEU A 39 9.36 59.81 -14.75
C LEU A 39 10.76 59.20 -14.96
N PRO A 40 10.90 57.88 -14.78
CA PRO A 40 12.22 57.27 -14.69
C PRO A 40 12.95 57.25 -16.04
N SER A 41 14.27 57.27 -15.98
CA SER A 41 15.17 57.09 -17.13
C SER A 41 15.92 55.77 -17.01
N VAL A 42 16.34 55.21 -18.15
CA VAL A 42 17.15 53.97 -18.15
C VAL A 42 18.60 54.27 -17.78
N THR A 43 19.13 53.52 -16.81
CA THR A 43 20.52 53.54 -16.34
C THR A 43 21.21 52.20 -16.60
N THR A 44 22.55 52.19 -16.68
CA THR A 44 23.37 50.96 -16.92
C THR A 44 23.82 50.25 -15.64
N ASN A 45 23.31 50.67 -14.48
CA ASN A 45 23.53 50.05 -13.17
C ASN A 45 22.37 50.44 -12.22
N SER A 46 22.33 49.83 -11.04
CA SER A 46 21.32 50.13 -10.00
C SER A 46 21.53 51.47 -9.29
N ASP A 47 22.56 52.24 -9.66
CA ASP A 47 22.87 53.55 -9.08
C ASP A 47 21.96 54.64 -9.70
N PRO A 48 21.13 55.33 -8.90
CA PRO A 48 20.24 56.39 -9.40
C PRO A 48 20.98 57.61 -10.00
N ASP A 49 22.29 57.77 -9.76
CA ASP A 49 23.09 58.91 -10.26
C ASP A 49 23.86 58.63 -11.57
N SER A 50 23.62 57.48 -12.21
CA SER A 50 24.28 57.03 -13.44
C SER A 50 23.80 57.77 -14.70
N PRO A 51 24.64 57.98 -15.74
CA PRO A 51 24.27 58.71 -16.95
C PRO A 51 23.04 58.11 -17.66
N MET A 52 22.05 58.97 -17.95
CA MET A 52 20.75 58.60 -18.50
C MET A 52 20.77 58.46 -20.04
N TYR A 53 20.22 57.36 -20.56
CA TYR A 53 20.23 57.07 -22.01
C TYR A 53 18.92 57.45 -22.73
N THR A 54 17.77 57.12 -22.15
CA THR A 54 16.43 57.51 -22.63
C THR A 54 15.44 57.59 -21.45
N SER A 55 14.45 58.47 -21.53
CA SER A 55 13.40 58.61 -20.50
C SER A 55 12.16 57.81 -20.87
N THR A 56 11.54 57.15 -19.88
CA THR A 56 10.19 56.61 -20.04
C THR A 56 9.18 57.74 -20.30
N THR A 57 8.02 57.40 -20.86
CA THR A 57 6.99 58.38 -21.22
C THR A 57 5.72 58.18 -20.42
N PHE A 58 5.01 59.27 -20.14
CA PHE A 58 3.77 59.22 -19.36
C PHE A 58 2.66 58.49 -20.10
N VAL A 59 1.95 57.57 -19.44
CA VAL A 59 0.74 56.92 -19.97
C VAL A 59 -0.48 57.42 -19.22
N SER A 60 -0.52 57.25 -17.90
CA SER A 60 -1.65 57.71 -17.08
C SER A 60 -1.29 57.86 -15.61
N LEU A 61 -2.11 58.62 -14.88
CA LEU A 61 -2.07 58.71 -13.43
C LEU A 61 -3.49 58.56 -12.89
N THR A 62 -3.70 57.64 -11.96
CA THR A 62 -4.89 57.58 -11.12
C THR A 62 -4.54 58.18 -9.75
N PRO A 63 -4.97 59.43 -9.46
CA PRO A 63 -4.62 60.08 -8.20
C PRO A 63 -5.50 59.61 -7.04
N ALA A 64 -4.96 59.70 -5.82
CA ALA A 64 -5.75 59.48 -4.61
C ALA A 64 -6.85 60.55 -4.45
N GLY A 65 -7.98 60.18 -3.84
CA GLY A 65 -9.13 61.09 -3.68
C GLY A 65 -8.78 62.45 -3.04
N GLY A 66 -9.19 63.53 -3.70
CA GLY A 66 -9.01 64.91 -3.24
C GLY A 66 -7.62 65.54 -3.49
N TRP A 67 -6.74 64.87 -4.24
CA TRP A 67 -5.49 65.44 -4.72
C TRP A 67 -5.69 66.15 -6.06
N VAL A 68 -5.03 67.30 -6.24
CA VAL A 68 -4.97 68.02 -7.52
C VAL A 68 -3.59 67.79 -8.13
N CYS A 69 -3.55 67.13 -9.28
CA CYS A 69 -2.32 66.73 -9.95
C CYS A 69 -2.11 67.47 -11.27
N ASN A 70 -0.86 67.85 -11.52
CA ASN A 70 -0.35 68.25 -12.81
C ASN A 70 0.51 67.12 -13.36
N THR A 71 0.22 66.67 -14.59
CA THR A 71 0.89 65.52 -15.23
C THR A 71 1.49 65.94 -16.57
N PRO A 72 2.58 65.29 -17.01
CA PRO A 72 3.05 65.44 -18.39
C PRO A 72 1.98 65.01 -19.41
N PRO A 73 2.02 65.51 -20.66
CA PRO A 73 1.24 64.94 -21.76
C PRO A 73 1.53 63.45 -21.97
N VAL A 74 0.51 62.67 -22.37
CA VAL A 74 0.68 61.26 -22.73
C VAL A 74 1.73 61.12 -23.85
N GLY A 75 2.69 60.21 -23.67
CA GLY A 75 3.81 60.00 -24.59
C GLY A 75 5.01 60.95 -24.39
N SER A 76 5.01 61.79 -23.36
CA SER A 76 6.15 62.68 -23.03
C SER A 76 6.79 62.33 -21.69
N GLY A 77 8.09 62.62 -21.54
CA GLY A 77 8.77 62.61 -20.24
C GLY A 77 8.38 63.82 -19.39
N GLY A 78 8.76 63.83 -18.11
CA GLY A 78 8.54 64.99 -17.22
C GLY A 78 8.31 64.60 -15.77
N THR A 79 7.72 65.50 -14.99
CA THR A 79 7.44 65.29 -13.57
C THR A 79 5.94 65.34 -13.31
N VAL A 80 5.43 64.35 -12.59
CA VAL A 80 4.10 64.36 -11.98
C VAL A 80 4.19 65.13 -10.68
N SER A 81 3.31 66.11 -10.48
CA SER A 81 3.25 66.90 -9.25
C SER A 81 1.82 66.99 -8.75
N CYS A 82 1.56 66.52 -7.53
CA CYS A 82 0.25 66.53 -6.91
C CYS A 82 0.27 67.34 -5.62
N THR A 83 -0.81 68.05 -5.31
CA THR A 83 -0.97 68.77 -4.03
C THR A 83 -2.32 68.47 -3.40
N LYS A 84 -2.36 68.54 -2.07
CA LYS A 84 -3.58 68.44 -1.28
C LYS A 84 -3.47 69.33 -0.05
N ALA A 85 -4.50 70.12 0.22
CA ALA A 85 -4.49 71.09 1.31
C ALA A 85 -4.29 70.44 2.69
N SER A 86 -4.82 69.24 2.91
CA SER A 86 -4.65 68.49 4.16
C SER A 86 -4.84 66.99 3.95
N VAL A 87 -3.94 66.18 4.52
CA VAL A 87 -4.06 64.71 4.64
C VAL A 87 -4.27 64.37 6.10
N ALA A 88 -5.38 63.70 6.42
CA ALA A 88 -5.75 63.39 7.81
C ALA A 88 -4.70 62.51 8.52
N GLY A 89 -4.60 62.63 9.83
CA GLY A 89 -3.80 61.71 10.65
C GLY A 89 -4.31 60.27 10.54
N SER A 90 -3.40 59.30 10.70
CA SER A 90 -3.67 57.86 10.57
C SER A 90 -4.38 57.48 9.26
N SER A 91 -4.01 58.12 8.14
CA SER A 91 -4.63 57.88 6.83
C SER A 91 -3.61 57.49 5.75
N THR A 92 -4.08 56.76 4.74
CA THR A 92 -3.27 56.26 3.63
C THR A 92 -3.89 56.65 2.29
N GLN A 93 -3.05 57.14 1.37
CA GLN A 93 -3.41 57.60 0.04
C GLN A 93 -2.65 56.79 -1.00
N THR A 94 -3.34 56.24 -1.99
CA THR A 94 -2.74 55.40 -3.04
C THR A 94 -2.87 56.06 -4.41
N PHE A 95 -1.77 56.11 -5.15
CA PHE A 95 -1.69 56.57 -6.53
C PHE A 95 -1.23 55.43 -7.43
N THR A 96 -1.71 55.41 -8.67
CA THR A 96 -1.24 54.48 -9.70
C THR A 96 -0.70 55.27 -10.87
N LEU A 97 0.60 55.17 -11.13
CA LEU A 97 1.29 55.83 -12.23
C LEU A 97 1.68 54.79 -13.28
N VAL A 98 1.22 54.96 -14.51
CA VAL A 98 1.60 54.12 -15.65
C VAL A 98 2.54 54.90 -16.56
N VAL A 99 3.68 54.29 -16.88
CA VAL A 99 4.68 54.83 -17.82
C VAL A 99 4.97 53.81 -18.91
N HIS A 100 5.39 54.27 -20.08
CA HIS A 100 5.78 53.43 -21.20
C HIS A 100 7.30 53.44 -21.37
N VAL A 101 7.88 52.25 -21.51
CA VAL A 101 9.30 52.05 -21.80
C VAL A 101 9.49 52.10 -23.32
N PRO A 102 10.15 53.12 -23.88
CA PRO A 102 10.24 53.25 -25.33
C PRO A 102 11.10 52.14 -25.97
N PRO A 103 10.86 51.76 -27.24
CA PRO A 103 11.59 50.70 -27.93
C PRO A 103 13.10 50.97 -28.08
N SER A 104 13.53 52.24 -28.02
CA SER A 104 14.93 52.65 -28.10
C SER A 104 15.67 52.63 -26.76
N ALA A 105 15.05 52.11 -25.70
CA ALA A 105 15.56 52.24 -24.33
C ALA A 105 16.64 51.22 -23.93
N VAL A 106 17.17 50.42 -24.84
CA VAL A 106 18.17 49.38 -24.54
C VAL A 106 19.60 49.87 -24.80
N PRO A 107 20.41 50.16 -23.77
CA PRO A 107 21.85 50.09 -23.88
C PRO A 107 22.28 48.66 -24.19
N ASN A 108 23.32 48.52 -24.99
CA ASN A 108 23.83 47.27 -25.56
C ASN A 108 24.43 46.30 -24.50
N SER A 109 24.08 46.45 -23.22
CA SER A 109 24.63 45.77 -22.04
C SER A 109 23.53 45.13 -21.20
N ALA A 110 23.77 43.89 -20.75
CA ALA A 110 22.82 43.02 -20.04
C ALA A 110 22.33 43.52 -18.65
N ASP A 111 22.82 44.67 -18.18
CA ASP A 111 22.61 45.19 -16.81
C ASP A 111 21.91 46.56 -16.78
N SER A 112 20.89 46.76 -17.62
CA SER A 112 20.13 48.03 -17.64
C SER A 112 18.99 48.02 -16.63
N PHE A 113 18.77 49.12 -15.92
CA PHE A 113 17.72 49.27 -14.90
C PHE A 113 16.87 50.52 -15.15
N ILE A 114 15.63 50.48 -14.70
CA ILE A 114 14.71 51.62 -14.63
C ILE A 114 14.42 51.86 -13.15
N SER A 115 15.04 52.93 -12.62
CA SER A 115 14.86 53.37 -11.25
C SER A 115 13.95 54.58 -11.21
N ASN A 116 12.87 54.50 -10.44
CA ASN A 116 11.99 55.64 -10.21
C ASN A 116 11.88 55.96 -8.72
N SER A 117 11.96 57.26 -8.40
CA SER A 117 11.76 57.78 -7.06
C SER A 117 10.57 58.73 -7.01
N VAL A 118 9.84 58.66 -5.91
CA VAL A 118 8.80 59.61 -5.53
C VAL A 118 9.21 60.30 -4.24
N SER A 119 8.92 61.59 -4.16
CA SER A 119 9.11 62.40 -2.95
C SER A 119 7.78 62.99 -2.53
N VAL A 120 7.55 63.07 -1.22
CA VAL A 120 6.39 63.71 -0.60
C VAL A 120 6.89 64.73 0.40
N ASP A 121 6.22 65.86 0.50
CA ASP A 121 6.59 66.92 1.44
C ASP A 121 5.34 67.58 2.03
N ASP A 122 5.45 68.16 3.22
CA ASP A 122 4.41 69.00 3.82
C ASP A 122 5.02 70.17 4.60
N ALA A 123 4.19 71.06 5.15
CA ALA A 123 4.70 72.26 5.84
C ALA A 123 5.31 72.03 7.23
N ASN A 124 5.08 70.86 7.86
CA ASN A 124 5.31 70.61 9.27
C ASN A 124 6.10 69.32 9.58
N ASP A 125 6.44 68.52 8.58
CA ASP A 125 7.13 67.25 8.77
C ASP A 125 8.62 67.46 9.09
N THR A 126 8.98 67.15 10.33
CA THR A 126 10.38 67.21 10.79
C THR A 126 11.18 65.95 10.49
N ASN A 127 10.54 64.87 10.02
CA ASN A 127 11.17 63.58 9.75
C ASN A 127 11.31 63.33 8.24
N THR A 128 12.20 64.08 7.60
CA THR A 128 12.40 64.02 6.14
C THR A 128 12.96 62.69 5.61
N GLU A 129 13.44 61.79 6.47
CA GLU A 129 14.03 60.51 6.06
C GLU A 129 13.00 59.53 5.47
N ASN A 130 11.72 59.67 5.83
CA ASN A 130 10.65 58.76 5.38
C ASN A 130 9.83 59.32 4.19
N ASN A 131 10.23 60.47 3.65
CA ASN A 131 9.49 61.21 2.61
C ASN A 131 9.74 60.73 1.19
N ASN A 132 10.67 59.81 1.01
CA ASN A 132 11.00 59.26 -0.30
C ASN A 132 10.60 57.78 -0.40
N GLY A 133 10.17 57.37 -1.58
CA GLY A 133 9.98 55.96 -1.96
C GLY A 133 10.64 55.71 -3.30
N PHE A 134 11.16 54.51 -3.51
CA PHE A 134 11.80 54.14 -4.78
C PHE A 134 11.37 52.75 -5.24
N ALA A 135 11.38 52.53 -6.55
CA ALA A 135 11.17 51.23 -7.18
C ALA A 135 12.15 51.06 -8.33
N VAL A 136 12.73 49.87 -8.46
CA VAL A 136 13.70 49.51 -9.49
C VAL A 136 13.16 48.31 -10.26
N THR A 137 13.20 48.34 -11.58
CA THR A 137 12.95 47.19 -12.45
C THR A 137 14.13 47.00 -13.41
N GLN A 138 14.48 45.75 -13.71
CA GLN A 138 15.54 45.43 -14.67
C GLN A 138 14.98 45.47 -16.10
N LEU A 139 15.76 45.99 -17.05
CA LEU A 139 15.44 46.06 -18.47
C LEU A 139 16.22 44.99 -19.24
N PHE A 140 15.52 44.10 -19.94
CA PHE A 140 16.11 43.07 -20.80
C PHE A 140 15.83 43.32 -22.28
N SER A 141 16.68 42.79 -23.16
CA SER A 141 16.44 42.78 -24.60
C SER A 141 15.44 41.71 -25.05
N CYS A 142 15.20 40.69 -24.22
CA CYS A 142 14.31 39.56 -24.46
C CYS A 142 14.00 38.84 -23.14
N LEU A 143 13.01 37.93 -23.14
CA LEU A 143 12.60 37.14 -21.96
C LEU A 143 13.28 35.77 -21.94
N SER A 144 13.95 35.42 -20.85
CA SER A 144 14.62 34.12 -20.66
C SER A 144 13.67 33.01 -20.20
N THR A 145 12.63 33.36 -19.43
CA THR A 145 11.59 32.46 -18.93
C THR A 145 10.18 32.98 -19.26
N PRO A 146 9.88 33.18 -20.56
CA PRO A 146 8.62 33.77 -20.97
C PRO A 146 7.40 32.89 -20.66
N ILE A 147 6.29 33.53 -20.26
CA ILE A 147 5.03 32.87 -19.93
C ILE A 147 3.93 33.45 -20.81
N VAL A 148 3.14 32.57 -21.42
CA VAL A 148 1.90 32.92 -22.12
C VAL A 148 0.79 33.07 -21.09
N SER A 149 0.15 34.24 -21.05
CA SER A 149 -0.86 34.60 -20.04
C SER A 149 -2.24 34.90 -20.63
N THR A 150 -2.41 34.80 -21.94
CA THR A 150 -3.70 34.99 -22.61
C THR A 150 -3.86 34.09 -23.82
N SER A 151 -5.11 33.69 -24.10
CA SER A 151 -5.49 32.96 -25.32
C SER A 151 -5.60 33.82 -26.57
N GLY A 152 -5.38 35.14 -26.45
CA GLY A 152 -5.35 36.04 -27.60
C GLY A 152 -4.28 35.62 -28.62
N ASP A 153 -4.54 35.84 -29.90
CA ASP A 153 -3.58 35.56 -30.97
C ASP A 153 -2.45 36.59 -31.07
N SER A 154 -2.70 37.83 -30.62
CA SER A 154 -1.77 38.95 -30.66
C SER A 154 -1.92 39.83 -29.41
N GLY A 155 -0.99 40.76 -29.20
CA GLY A 155 -0.94 41.60 -28.01
C GLY A 155 -0.10 41.00 -26.88
N ALA A 156 0.10 41.77 -25.82
CA ALA A 156 0.92 41.37 -24.67
C ALA A 156 0.41 40.06 -24.06
N GLY A 157 1.33 39.15 -23.73
CA GLY A 157 1.03 37.86 -23.11
C GLY A 157 0.51 36.77 -24.04
N SER A 158 0.25 37.06 -25.33
CA SER A 158 -0.13 36.03 -26.31
C SER A 158 1.05 35.14 -26.67
N LEU A 159 0.79 33.91 -27.11
CA LEU A 159 1.85 32.99 -27.58
C LEU A 159 2.70 33.61 -28.70
N ARG A 160 2.05 34.30 -29.65
CA ARG A 160 2.75 34.98 -30.75
C ARG A 160 3.72 36.04 -30.25
N GLN A 161 3.26 36.88 -29.32
CA GLN A 161 4.08 37.95 -28.78
C GLN A 161 5.18 37.39 -27.89
N VAL A 162 4.87 36.37 -27.10
CA VAL A 162 5.83 35.66 -26.26
C VAL A 162 6.95 35.03 -27.09
N ILE A 163 6.66 34.41 -28.24
CA ILE A 163 7.69 33.89 -29.16
C ILE A 163 8.58 35.03 -29.67
N ALA A 164 8.00 36.19 -30.02
CA ALA A 164 8.75 37.35 -30.48
C ALA A 164 9.68 37.89 -29.38
N ASP A 165 9.17 37.96 -28.15
CA ASP A 165 9.84 38.53 -26.98
C ASP A 165 10.86 37.57 -26.35
N ALA A 166 10.78 36.26 -26.61
CA ALA A 166 11.66 35.24 -26.06
C ALA A 166 13.14 35.39 -26.50
N CYS A 167 14.07 35.08 -25.60
CA CYS A 167 15.49 34.94 -25.93
C CYS A 167 15.75 33.67 -26.76
N ASP A 168 16.85 33.68 -27.53
CA ASP A 168 17.35 32.45 -28.17
C ASP A 168 17.69 31.40 -27.10
N GLY A 169 17.17 30.19 -27.25
CA GLY A 169 17.27 29.10 -26.28
C GLY A 169 16.28 29.16 -25.12
N ALA A 170 15.36 30.13 -25.07
CA ALA A 170 14.39 30.26 -23.99
C ALA A 170 13.34 29.13 -23.97
N THR A 171 12.82 28.85 -22.78
CA THR A 171 11.69 27.94 -22.56
C THR A 171 10.41 28.74 -22.30
N ILE A 172 9.42 28.58 -23.18
CA ILE A 172 8.08 29.16 -23.10
C ILE A 172 7.15 28.21 -22.34
N THR A 173 6.42 28.74 -21.37
CA THR A 173 5.38 28.02 -20.61
C THR A 173 4.03 28.77 -20.64
N PHE A 174 2.97 28.20 -20.05
CA PHE A 174 1.61 28.76 -20.10
C PHE A 174 1.02 28.92 -18.69
N ASP A 175 0.45 30.10 -18.41
CA ASP A 175 -0.32 30.35 -17.20
C ASP A 175 -1.74 29.82 -17.35
N MET A 176 -2.00 28.66 -16.75
CA MET A 176 -3.28 27.97 -16.77
C MET A 176 -4.19 28.35 -15.59
N THR A 177 -3.86 29.40 -14.83
CA THR A 177 -4.76 29.87 -13.76
C THR A 177 -6.09 30.37 -14.36
N PRO A 178 -7.24 30.15 -13.67
CA PRO A 178 -8.55 30.49 -14.23
C PRO A 178 -8.64 31.97 -14.64
N GLY A 179 -8.94 32.22 -15.92
CA GLY A 179 -9.05 33.57 -16.49
C GLY A 179 -7.88 34.01 -17.37
N HIS A 180 -6.76 33.27 -17.40
CA HIS A 180 -5.62 33.52 -18.27
C HIS A 180 -5.69 32.68 -19.55
N VAL A 181 -4.87 31.62 -19.69
CA VAL A 181 -4.88 30.78 -20.89
C VAL A 181 -6.01 29.74 -20.80
N THR A 182 -6.87 29.77 -21.80
CA THR A 182 -7.92 28.79 -22.09
C THR A 182 -7.72 28.17 -23.48
N SER A 183 -8.16 26.92 -23.63
CA SER A 183 -8.07 26.19 -24.89
C SER A 183 -9.34 26.37 -25.73
N PRO A 184 -9.24 26.56 -27.06
CA PRO A 184 -8.02 26.68 -27.85
C PRO A 184 -7.43 28.10 -27.86
N ILE A 185 -6.12 28.22 -28.12
CA ILE A 185 -5.52 29.46 -28.67
C ILE A 185 -5.79 29.44 -30.18
N THR A 186 -6.66 30.33 -30.65
CA THR A 186 -7.08 30.39 -32.06
C THR A 186 -6.28 31.44 -32.82
N LEU A 187 -5.54 31.01 -33.84
CA LEU A 187 -4.75 31.90 -34.69
C LEU A 187 -5.64 32.59 -35.73
N THR A 188 -5.49 33.90 -35.83
CA THR A 188 -6.24 34.76 -36.76
C THR A 188 -5.34 35.63 -37.64
N SER A 189 -4.08 35.78 -37.25
CA SER A 189 -3.07 36.66 -37.85
C SER A 189 -1.98 35.88 -38.60
N GLY A 190 -2.25 34.63 -38.97
CA GLY A 190 -1.32 33.75 -39.68
C GLY A 190 -0.57 32.79 -38.76
N GLU A 191 0.48 32.17 -39.31
CA GLU A 191 1.27 31.15 -38.60
C GLU A 191 2.17 31.73 -37.51
N LEU A 192 2.62 30.87 -36.59
CA LEU A 192 3.62 31.17 -35.59
C LEU A 192 5.01 30.81 -36.13
N LEU A 193 5.82 31.83 -36.41
CA LEU A 193 7.17 31.67 -36.94
C LEU A 193 8.18 31.47 -35.80
N ILE A 194 8.90 30.36 -35.82
CA ILE A 194 10.03 30.05 -34.93
C ILE A 194 11.34 30.34 -35.68
N ASN A 195 11.86 31.55 -35.48
CA ASN A 195 13.08 32.06 -36.11
C ASN A 195 14.30 32.08 -35.17
N LYS A 196 14.17 31.48 -33.99
CA LYS A 196 15.20 31.32 -32.96
C LYS A 196 15.05 29.95 -32.30
N ASN A 197 16.08 29.47 -31.61
CA ASN A 197 16.03 28.22 -30.88
C ASN A 197 15.06 28.39 -29.70
N LEU A 198 14.08 27.51 -29.55
CA LEU A 198 13.08 27.61 -28.49
C LEU A 198 12.64 26.24 -27.98
N THR A 199 12.32 26.20 -26.69
CA THR A 199 11.51 25.13 -26.10
C THR A 199 10.13 25.70 -25.78
N ILE A 200 9.06 25.00 -26.16
CA ILE A 200 7.68 25.36 -25.85
C ILE A 200 7.07 24.19 -25.09
N THR A 201 6.87 24.39 -23.79
CA THR A 201 6.32 23.37 -22.88
C THR A 201 4.87 23.68 -22.56
N GLY A 202 3.98 22.94 -23.21
CA GLY A 202 2.54 23.00 -22.99
C GLY A 202 2.11 22.33 -21.68
N PRO A 203 0.90 22.64 -21.19
CA PRO A 203 0.35 22.05 -19.96
C PRO A 203 -0.04 20.57 -20.11
N GLY A 204 -0.05 20.03 -21.32
CA GLY A 204 -0.49 18.67 -21.66
C GLY A 204 -1.42 18.69 -22.87
N ALA A 205 -1.26 17.74 -23.80
CA ALA A 205 -1.94 17.78 -25.10
C ALA A 205 -3.48 17.71 -24.99
N LYS A 206 -4.01 17.13 -23.91
CA LYS A 206 -5.46 17.11 -23.62
C LYS A 206 -5.99 18.45 -23.14
N LEU A 207 -5.12 19.33 -22.63
CA LEU A 207 -5.50 20.57 -21.97
C LEU A 207 -5.44 21.78 -22.90
N LEU A 208 -4.46 21.84 -23.82
CA LEU A 208 -4.26 23.01 -24.67
C LEU A 208 -4.10 22.68 -26.14
N THR A 209 -4.97 23.28 -26.95
CA THR A 209 -4.93 23.24 -28.41
C THR A 209 -4.47 24.59 -28.96
N ILE A 210 -3.45 24.58 -29.82
CA ILE A 210 -3.08 25.71 -30.68
C ILE A 210 -3.69 25.45 -32.05
N SER A 211 -4.62 26.31 -32.46
CA SER A 211 -5.43 26.09 -33.65
C SER A 211 -5.19 27.10 -34.76
N GLY A 212 -4.88 26.61 -35.97
CA GLY A 212 -4.79 27.44 -37.18
C GLY A 212 -6.15 27.90 -37.75
N ASN A 213 -7.24 27.62 -37.02
CA ASN A 213 -8.60 28.08 -37.31
C ASN A 213 -9.15 27.70 -38.70
N ASN A 214 -8.62 26.66 -39.32
CA ASN A 214 -8.85 26.28 -40.72
C ASN A 214 -8.52 27.38 -41.74
N VAL A 215 -7.66 28.34 -41.38
CA VAL A 215 -7.32 29.50 -42.22
C VAL A 215 -5.82 29.58 -42.48
N SER A 216 -4.99 29.29 -41.49
CA SER A 216 -3.53 29.37 -41.61
C SER A 216 -2.85 28.08 -41.16
N ARG A 217 -1.57 27.94 -41.52
CA ARG A 217 -0.67 27.01 -40.84
C ARG A 217 -0.56 27.38 -39.35
N VAL A 218 -0.22 26.40 -38.50
CA VAL A 218 0.01 26.66 -37.07
C VAL A 218 1.44 27.12 -36.81
N PHE A 219 2.44 26.31 -37.15
CA PHE A 219 3.85 26.61 -36.88
C PHE A 219 4.73 26.51 -38.13
N GLU A 220 5.69 27.42 -38.26
CA GLU A 220 6.84 27.28 -39.16
C GLU A 220 8.15 27.33 -38.36
N ILE A 221 8.99 26.31 -38.52
CA ILE A 221 10.35 26.28 -37.97
C ILE A 221 11.32 26.67 -39.07
N GLN A 222 12.01 27.79 -38.88
CA GLN A 222 12.95 28.30 -39.87
C GLN A 222 14.20 27.41 -39.97
N ALA A 223 14.85 27.44 -41.15
CA ALA A 223 16.11 26.73 -41.37
C ALA A 223 17.19 27.08 -40.32
N SER A 224 17.96 26.07 -39.93
CA SER A 224 19.03 26.17 -38.91
C SER A 224 18.57 26.57 -37.50
N LYS A 225 17.27 26.49 -37.20
CA LYS A 225 16.71 26.70 -35.86
C LYS A 225 16.18 25.41 -35.26
N THR A 226 16.29 25.30 -33.94
CA THR A 226 15.83 24.15 -33.16
C THR A 226 14.60 24.50 -32.35
N ALA A 227 13.53 23.74 -32.50
CA ALA A 227 12.33 23.84 -31.70
C ALA A 227 12.06 22.53 -30.97
N ILE A 228 11.83 22.58 -29.66
CA ILE A 228 11.27 21.47 -28.89
C ILE A 228 9.86 21.88 -28.47
N ILE A 229 8.85 21.12 -28.85
CA ILE A 229 7.46 21.40 -28.49
C ILE A 229 6.91 20.18 -27.75
N SER A 230 6.43 20.40 -26.52
CA SER A 230 5.86 19.34 -25.70
C SER A 230 4.47 19.66 -25.18
N GLY A 231 3.64 18.63 -24.97
CA GLY A 231 2.36 18.78 -24.27
C GLY A 231 1.33 19.68 -24.94
N LEU A 232 1.28 19.77 -26.28
CA LEU A 232 0.29 20.57 -27.02
C LEU A 232 -0.48 19.75 -28.05
N THR A 233 -1.73 20.15 -28.33
CA THR A 233 -2.44 19.75 -29.55
C THR A 233 -2.29 20.84 -30.62
N ILE A 234 -1.78 20.48 -31.79
CA ILE A 234 -1.62 21.35 -32.97
C ILE A 234 -2.70 20.97 -33.98
N ALA A 235 -3.71 21.83 -34.14
CA ALA A 235 -4.92 21.43 -34.86
C ALA A 235 -5.53 22.44 -35.81
N ASN A 236 -6.33 21.93 -36.74
CA ASN A 236 -7.11 22.71 -37.71
C ASN A 236 -6.25 23.72 -38.47
N GLY A 237 -4.98 23.44 -38.72
CA GLY A 237 -4.16 24.24 -39.60
C GLY A 237 -4.54 23.99 -41.07
N LYS A 238 -4.55 25.04 -41.89
CA LYS A 238 -4.92 24.94 -43.31
C LYS A 238 -4.00 25.76 -44.20
N VAL A 239 -3.54 25.17 -45.29
CA VAL A 239 -2.86 25.87 -46.39
C VAL A 239 -3.57 25.60 -47.71
N THR A 240 -4.03 26.66 -48.38
CA THR A 240 -4.84 26.58 -49.61
C THR A 240 -4.03 26.72 -50.91
N ALA A 241 -2.76 27.12 -50.84
CA ALA A 241 -1.88 27.27 -52.01
C ALA A 241 -0.40 27.05 -51.63
N GLY A 242 0.42 26.56 -52.58
CA GLY A 242 1.84 26.26 -52.37
C GLY A 242 2.14 24.85 -51.83
N ASN A 243 3.40 24.40 -51.94
CA ASN A 243 3.86 23.10 -51.43
C ASN A 243 4.19 23.24 -49.93
N SER A 244 3.31 22.76 -49.06
CA SER A 244 3.34 23.15 -47.65
C SER A 244 2.55 22.22 -46.74
N ALA A 245 2.79 22.29 -45.44
CA ALA A 245 2.00 21.57 -44.44
C ALA A 245 0.88 22.41 -43.81
N GLY A 246 -0.25 21.77 -43.51
CA GLY A 246 -1.37 22.38 -42.79
C GLY A 246 -1.05 22.67 -41.33
N GLY A 247 -0.46 21.71 -40.61
CA GLY A 247 -0.12 21.87 -39.19
C GLY A 247 1.23 22.57 -38.98
N VAL A 248 2.31 21.88 -39.33
CA VAL A 248 3.69 22.34 -39.06
C VAL A 248 4.57 22.21 -40.31
N LEU A 249 5.23 23.30 -40.68
CA LEU A 249 6.33 23.29 -41.66
C LEU A 249 7.65 23.33 -40.91
N ASN A 250 8.47 22.29 -41.03
CA ASN A 250 9.81 22.24 -40.45
C ASN A 250 10.87 22.36 -41.55
N ASN A 251 11.59 23.48 -41.57
CA ASN A 251 12.78 23.68 -42.40
C ASN A 251 14.10 23.54 -41.59
N GLY A 252 14.01 23.36 -40.27
CA GLY A 252 15.13 23.23 -39.32
C GLY A 252 15.09 21.92 -38.54
N THR A 253 15.26 22.00 -37.21
CA THR A 253 15.18 20.85 -36.30
C THR A 253 13.97 20.99 -35.39
N LEU A 254 13.07 20.00 -35.41
CA LEU A 254 11.87 19.97 -34.59
C LEU A 254 11.81 18.66 -33.79
N THR A 255 11.63 18.77 -32.47
CA THR A 255 11.28 17.64 -31.61
C THR A 255 9.88 17.85 -31.05
N LEU A 256 8.99 16.89 -31.27
CA LEU A 256 7.66 16.84 -30.66
C LEU A 256 7.63 15.76 -29.58
N ILE A 257 7.19 16.13 -28.37
CA ILE A 257 7.11 15.21 -27.22
C ILE A 257 5.70 15.25 -26.64
N SER A 258 5.08 14.10 -26.41
CA SER A 258 3.78 14.01 -25.70
C SER A 258 2.70 14.96 -26.28
N SER A 259 2.69 15.13 -27.60
CA SER A 259 1.90 16.12 -28.34
C SER A 259 1.00 15.48 -29.40
N ALA A 260 -0.08 16.15 -29.79
CA ALA A 260 -0.96 15.69 -30.85
C ALA A 260 -0.94 16.64 -32.06
N VAL A 261 -0.95 16.11 -33.28
CA VAL A 261 -1.13 16.90 -34.51
C VAL A 261 -2.35 16.36 -35.25
N SER A 262 -3.45 17.12 -35.24
CA SER A 262 -4.74 16.59 -35.67
C SER A 262 -5.63 17.53 -36.48
N GLY A 263 -6.39 16.96 -37.42
CA GLY A 263 -7.37 17.71 -38.21
C GLY A 263 -6.77 18.80 -39.12
N ASN A 264 -5.48 18.72 -39.44
CA ASN A 264 -4.84 19.70 -40.31
C ASN A 264 -4.99 19.33 -41.79
N SER A 265 -4.98 20.33 -42.67
CA SER A 265 -5.14 20.11 -44.11
C SER A 265 -4.23 20.98 -44.98
N ALA A 266 -3.79 20.44 -46.12
CA ALA A 266 -3.04 21.18 -47.12
C ALA A 266 -3.57 20.90 -48.54
N ALA A 267 -3.51 21.92 -49.41
CA ALA A 267 -3.87 21.78 -50.81
C ALA A 267 -2.79 21.07 -51.65
N ASN A 268 -1.50 21.26 -51.32
CA ASN A 268 -0.37 20.52 -51.89
C ASN A 268 0.69 20.33 -50.79
N GLY A 269 1.23 19.12 -50.62
CA GLY A 269 2.11 18.78 -49.48
C GLY A 269 1.39 17.97 -48.41
N ALA A 270 1.88 17.98 -47.17
CA ALA A 270 1.32 17.17 -46.09
C ALA A 270 0.15 17.81 -45.34
N GLY A 271 -0.83 17.01 -44.92
CA GLY A 271 -1.92 17.51 -44.08
C GLY A 271 -1.41 17.99 -42.73
N GLY A 272 -0.64 17.13 -42.04
CA GLY A 272 -0.11 17.38 -40.69
C GLY A 272 1.22 18.12 -40.69
N ILE A 273 2.32 17.40 -40.95
CA ILE A 273 3.69 17.93 -40.80
C ILE A 273 4.47 17.76 -42.10
N SER A 274 5.20 18.79 -42.52
CA SER A 274 6.16 18.73 -43.62
C SER A 274 7.56 18.98 -43.08
N ASN A 275 8.41 17.96 -43.10
CA ASN A 275 9.84 18.03 -42.81
C ASN A 275 10.59 18.22 -44.14
N ASN A 276 11.11 19.44 -44.36
CA ASN A 276 11.58 19.89 -45.67
C ASN A 276 13.09 20.17 -45.68
N GLY A 277 13.85 19.31 -46.36
CA GLY A 277 15.30 19.45 -46.52
C GLY A 277 15.74 20.45 -47.58
N ALA A 278 14.84 21.14 -48.30
CA ALA A 278 15.19 21.96 -49.45
C ALA A 278 16.16 23.12 -49.17
N THR A 279 16.29 23.56 -47.91
CA THR A 279 17.18 24.63 -47.48
C THR A 279 18.39 24.13 -46.68
N GLY A 280 18.70 22.82 -46.73
CA GLY A 280 19.84 22.23 -46.03
C GLY A 280 19.53 20.87 -45.40
N THR A 281 19.64 20.77 -44.07
CA THR A 281 19.26 19.56 -43.31
C THR A 281 18.06 19.86 -42.43
N ALA A 282 16.99 19.09 -42.60
CA ALA A 282 15.81 19.15 -41.75
C ALA A 282 15.66 17.86 -40.92
N ALA A 283 15.48 18.00 -39.62
CA ALA A 283 15.35 16.87 -38.70
C ALA A 283 14.05 16.98 -37.91
N LEU A 284 13.24 15.92 -37.93
CA LEU A 284 12.00 15.81 -37.18
C LEU A 284 12.07 14.58 -36.27
N THR A 285 11.92 14.80 -34.97
CA THR A 285 11.83 13.73 -33.95
C THR A 285 10.46 13.78 -33.30
N ILE A 286 9.78 12.63 -33.23
CA ILE A 286 8.42 12.51 -32.70
C ILE A 286 8.42 11.43 -31.61
N ILE A 287 8.04 11.80 -30.39
CA ILE A 287 8.11 10.94 -29.20
C ILE A 287 6.80 11.04 -28.41
N ASN A 288 6.20 9.91 -28.04
CA ASN A 288 4.94 9.87 -27.27
C ASN A 288 3.78 10.67 -27.92
N CYS A 289 3.78 10.82 -29.24
CA CYS A 289 2.86 11.70 -29.96
C CYS A 289 1.77 10.94 -30.73
N THR A 290 0.69 11.66 -31.03
CA THR A 290 -0.38 11.15 -31.91
C THR A 290 -0.59 12.07 -33.12
N ILE A 291 -0.43 11.51 -34.32
CA ILE A 291 -0.66 12.23 -35.59
C ILE A 291 -1.91 11.64 -36.24
N SER A 292 -3.01 12.38 -36.27
CA SER A 292 -4.29 11.81 -36.69
C SER A 292 -5.27 12.74 -37.40
N GLY A 293 -6.09 12.17 -38.28
CA GLY A 293 -7.15 12.92 -38.97
C GLY A 293 -6.64 14.04 -39.89
N ASN A 294 -5.36 14.02 -40.27
CA ASN A 294 -4.80 15.02 -41.18
C ASN A 294 -5.03 14.61 -42.63
N THR A 295 -5.23 15.59 -43.52
CA THR A 295 -5.61 15.34 -44.92
C THR A 295 -4.84 16.19 -45.92
N ALA A 296 -4.46 15.61 -47.04
CA ALA A 296 -3.92 16.33 -48.20
C ALA A 296 -4.17 15.54 -49.47
N PRO A 297 -4.34 16.16 -50.65
CA PRO A 297 -4.69 15.45 -51.88
C PRO A 297 -3.49 14.80 -52.59
N SER A 298 -2.25 15.23 -52.31
CA SER A 298 -1.07 14.79 -53.10
C SER A 298 -0.14 13.83 -52.34
N PHE A 299 0.45 14.27 -51.23
CA PHE A 299 1.53 13.54 -50.56
C PHE A 299 1.38 13.62 -49.04
N GLY A 300 1.51 12.49 -48.32
CA GLY A 300 1.66 12.53 -46.86
C GLY A 300 0.42 13.06 -46.14
N GLY A 301 -0.62 12.25 -45.95
CA GLY A 301 -1.82 12.71 -45.24
C GLY A 301 -1.45 13.19 -43.83
N GLY A 302 -0.65 12.40 -43.11
CA GLY A 302 -0.05 12.76 -41.83
C GLY A 302 1.24 13.55 -41.97
N ILE A 303 2.28 12.91 -42.51
CA ILE A 303 3.65 13.45 -42.55
C ILE A 303 4.23 13.33 -43.97
N LEU A 304 4.88 14.41 -44.42
CA LEU A 304 5.78 14.42 -45.57
C LEU A 304 7.20 14.69 -45.06
N SER A 305 8.13 13.77 -45.31
CA SER A 305 9.56 14.00 -45.09
C SER A 305 10.26 13.99 -46.44
N SER A 306 10.69 15.17 -46.91
CA SER A 306 11.30 15.32 -48.23
C SER A 306 12.73 15.82 -48.12
N GLY A 307 13.66 15.01 -48.61
CA GLY A 307 15.05 15.35 -48.80
C GLY A 307 15.32 16.11 -50.09
N PHE A 308 14.30 16.61 -50.81
CA PHE A 308 14.47 17.29 -52.10
C PHE A 308 15.56 18.38 -52.03
N GLN A 309 16.64 18.24 -52.79
CA GLN A 309 17.83 19.11 -52.84
C GLN A 309 18.65 19.21 -51.53
N GLY A 310 18.42 18.35 -50.54
CA GLY A 310 19.12 18.34 -49.25
C GLY A 310 19.01 17.02 -48.49
N ASN A 311 18.92 17.09 -47.17
CA ASN A 311 18.75 15.93 -46.29
C ASN A 311 17.54 16.12 -45.37
N ALA A 312 16.68 15.10 -45.28
CA ALA A 312 15.60 15.03 -44.31
C ALA A 312 15.73 13.77 -43.46
N THR A 313 15.68 13.92 -42.14
CA THR A 313 15.62 12.79 -41.19
C THR A 313 14.34 12.88 -40.38
N LEU A 314 13.60 11.78 -40.33
CA LEU A 314 12.38 11.59 -39.53
C LEU A 314 12.60 10.42 -38.59
N THR A 315 12.57 10.70 -37.28
CA THR A 315 12.65 9.69 -36.22
C THR A 315 11.35 9.66 -35.42
N ILE A 316 10.78 8.49 -35.25
CA ILE A 316 9.49 8.29 -34.57
C ILE A 316 9.65 7.20 -33.53
N VAL A 317 9.37 7.53 -32.27
CA VAL A 317 9.49 6.65 -31.11
C VAL A 317 8.19 6.69 -30.31
N ASN A 318 7.70 5.55 -29.82
CA ASN A 318 6.52 5.48 -28.95
C ASN A 318 5.32 6.31 -29.45
N SER A 319 5.04 6.30 -30.75
CA SER A 319 4.04 7.23 -31.32
C SER A 319 3.01 6.51 -32.17
N THR A 320 1.82 7.09 -32.22
CA THR A 320 0.67 6.55 -32.98
C THR A 320 0.34 7.46 -34.16
N ILE A 321 0.33 6.91 -35.37
CA ILE A 321 -0.03 7.62 -36.61
C ILE A 321 -1.24 6.93 -37.20
N SER A 322 -2.40 7.57 -37.12
CA SER A 322 -3.66 6.90 -37.44
C SER A 322 -4.74 7.80 -38.02
N GLY A 323 -5.54 7.27 -38.93
CA GLY A 323 -6.69 7.99 -39.50
C GLY A 323 -6.31 9.16 -40.39
N ASN A 324 -5.09 9.24 -40.89
CA ASN A 324 -4.68 10.25 -41.86
C ASN A 324 -5.04 9.81 -43.28
N GLY A 325 -5.48 10.74 -44.14
CA GLY A 325 -6.23 10.33 -45.33
C GLY A 325 -6.20 11.28 -46.53
N ASN A 326 -6.62 10.71 -47.66
CA ASN A 326 -6.85 11.34 -48.97
C ASN A 326 -5.65 11.80 -49.85
N PRO A 327 -4.37 11.47 -49.60
CA PRO A 327 -3.32 11.76 -50.59
C PRO A 327 -3.28 10.70 -51.68
N SER A 328 -2.70 11.04 -52.83
CA SER A 328 -2.30 10.04 -53.81
C SER A 328 -1.34 9.02 -53.21
N PHE A 329 -0.35 9.47 -52.41
CA PHE A 329 0.69 8.61 -51.86
C PHE A 329 0.97 8.88 -50.38
N GLY A 330 1.18 7.83 -49.59
CA GLY A 330 1.62 7.97 -48.20
C GLY A 330 0.50 8.52 -47.30
N GLY A 331 -0.54 7.74 -47.03
CA GLY A 331 -1.66 8.19 -46.19
C GLY A 331 -1.19 8.62 -44.79
N GLY A 332 -0.38 7.79 -44.14
CA GLY A 332 0.31 8.12 -42.90
C GLY A 332 1.56 8.97 -43.16
N ILE A 333 2.53 8.37 -43.86
CA ILE A 333 3.86 8.96 -44.10
C ILE A 333 4.23 8.85 -45.58
N TYR A 334 4.70 9.96 -46.16
CA TYR A 334 5.41 9.98 -47.44
C TYR A 334 6.87 10.37 -47.19
N ASN A 335 7.79 9.44 -47.43
CA ASN A 335 9.23 9.65 -47.31
C ASN A 335 9.83 9.79 -48.72
N ASP A 336 10.42 10.94 -49.03
CA ASP A 336 10.89 11.31 -50.36
C ASP A 336 12.38 11.62 -50.38
N GLY A 337 13.16 10.67 -50.87
CA GLY A 337 14.58 10.82 -51.16
C GLY A 337 14.89 10.97 -52.65
N ASN A 338 13.91 11.13 -53.54
CA ASN A 338 14.16 11.02 -54.99
C ASN A 338 15.17 12.05 -55.54
N ALA A 339 15.21 13.25 -54.96
CA ALA A 339 16.14 14.31 -55.35
C ALA A 339 17.07 14.77 -54.21
N GLY A 340 17.37 13.90 -53.25
CA GLY A 340 18.31 14.14 -52.14
C GLY A 340 18.39 12.94 -51.22
N THR A 341 18.39 13.08 -49.89
CA THR A 341 18.38 11.91 -48.97
C THR A 341 17.29 12.04 -47.92
N ALA A 342 16.50 10.98 -47.73
CA ALA A 342 15.43 10.93 -46.74
C ALA A 342 15.51 9.67 -45.87
N ASN A 343 15.85 9.84 -44.59
CA ASN A 343 15.94 8.75 -43.62
C ASN A 343 14.70 8.72 -42.73
N LEU A 344 14.01 7.59 -42.68
CA LEU A 344 12.84 7.34 -41.86
C LEU A 344 13.15 6.21 -40.88
N ASN A 345 13.25 6.54 -39.59
CA ASN A 345 13.48 5.59 -38.51
C ASN A 345 12.24 5.55 -37.61
N ILE A 346 11.60 4.38 -37.49
CA ILE A 346 10.44 4.19 -36.63
C ILE A 346 10.74 3.07 -35.65
N THR A 347 10.54 3.33 -34.37
CA THR A 347 10.79 2.37 -33.30
C THR A 347 9.64 2.38 -32.31
N ASN A 348 9.20 1.19 -31.87
CA ASN A 348 8.19 1.04 -30.83
C ASN A 348 6.94 1.90 -31.10
N SER A 349 6.43 1.91 -32.33
CA SER A 349 5.37 2.83 -32.77
C SER A 349 4.30 2.12 -33.60
N THR A 350 3.16 2.76 -33.80
CA THR A 350 2.01 2.18 -34.54
C THR A 350 1.57 3.08 -35.68
N VAL A 351 1.62 2.59 -36.92
CA VAL A 351 1.13 3.27 -38.13
C VAL A 351 -0.04 2.47 -38.70
N SER A 352 -1.28 2.89 -38.40
CA SER A 352 -2.46 2.07 -38.68
C SER A 352 -3.72 2.89 -38.97
N GLY A 353 -4.60 2.40 -39.85
CA GLY A 353 -5.84 3.09 -40.20
C GLY A 353 -5.67 4.31 -41.11
N ASN A 354 -4.51 4.46 -41.76
CA ASN A 354 -4.26 5.56 -42.69
C ASN A 354 -4.69 5.16 -44.11
N THR A 355 -5.08 6.13 -44.95
CA THR A 355 -5.66 5.86 -46.27
C THR A 355 -4.97 6.67 -47.36
N ALA A 356 -4.59 6.02 -48.47
CA ALA A 356 -4.10 6.69 -49.69
C ALA A 356 -4.95 6.27 -50.91
N ALA A 357 -5.11 7.18 -51.87
CA ALA A 357 -5.86 6.95 -53.09
C ALA A 357 -5.10 6.10 -54.12
N SER A 358 -3.76 6.07 -54.10
CA SER A 358 -2.95 5.28 -55.04
C SER A 358 -2.10 4.20 -54.35
N SER A 359 -1.14 4.56 -53.49
CA SER A 359 -0.19 3.59 -52.91
C SER A 359 0.33 4.01 -51.54
N GLY A 360 0.74 3.04 -50.72
CA GLY A 360 1.33 3.30 -49.41
C GLY A 360 0.35 4.00 -48.47
N GLY A 361 -0.79 3.38 -48.18
CA GLY A 361 -1.77 3.91 -47.22
C GLY A 361 -1.13 4.23 -45.88
N GLY A 362 -0.28 3.34 -45.35
CA GLY A 362 0.56 3.61 -44.19
C GLY A 362 1.79 4.45 -44.56
N ILE A 363 2.73 3.84 -45.28
CA ILE A 363 4.01 4.44 -45.65
C ILE A 363 4.25 4.31 -47.16
N TYR A 364 4.59 5.43 -47.81
CA TYR A 364 5.15 5.43 -49.16
C TYR A 364 6.60 5.89 -49.09
N ASN A 365 7.54 5.01 -49.42
CA ASN A 365 8.97 5.30 -49.44
C ASN A 365 9.43 5.48 -50.90
N PHE A 366 9.77 6.71 -51.28
CA PHE A 366 10.14 7.10 -52.64
C PHE A 366 11.62 7.45 -52.72
N GLY A 367 12.42 6.60 -53.34
CA GLY A 367 13.86 6.80 -53.51
C GLY A 367 14.31 6.73 -54.96
N ASN A 368 15.57 7.08 -55.17
CA ASN A 368 16.32 6.76 -56.36
C ASN A 368 17.68 6.19 -55.94
N SER A 369 17.95 4.94 -56.29
CA SER A 369 19.23 4.27 -55.98
C SER A 369 19.61 4.26 -54.49
N GLY A 370 18.64 4.05 -53.59
CA GLY A 370 18.88 3.92 -52.14
C GLY A 370 18.95 5.23 -51.35
N SER A 371 18.46 6.32 -51.94
CA SER A 371 18.42 7.64 -51.30
C SER A 371 17.29 7.83 -50.27
N ALA A 372 16.32 6.91 -50.22
CA ALA A 372 15.25 6.89 -49.24
C ALA A 372 15.36 5.63 -48.38
N ASN A 373 15.76 5.79 -47.11
CA ASN A 373 16.07 4.69 -46.21
C ASN A 373 14.99 4.54 -45.13
N LEU A 374 14.33 3.38 -45.10
CA LEU A 374 13.32 3.03 -44.10
C LEU A 374 13.91 2.03 -43.08
N THR A 375 13.87 2.36 -41.80
CA THR A 375 14.22 1.46 -40.71
C THR A 375 13.05 1.31 -39.75
N LEU A 376 12.60 0.08 -39.51
CA LEU A 376 11.50 -0.24 -38.59
C LEU A 376 11.95 -1.21 -37.50
N ASN A 377 11.75 -0.89 -36.23
CA ASN A 377 11.99 -1.85 -35.15
C ASN A 377 10.83 -1.85 -34.15
N ASN A 378 10.41 -3.01 -33.66
CA ASN A 378 9.31 -3.12 -32.69
C ASN A 378 8.04 -2.34 -33.14
N THR A 379 7.76 -2.27 -34.45
CA THR A 379 6.77 -1.34 -35.01
C THR A 379 5.62 -2.09 -35.71
N ILE A 380 4.41 -1.56 -35.57
CA ILE A 380 3.22 -2.03 -36.29
C ILE A 380 2.97 -1.13 -37.51
N VAL A 381 2.84 -1.73 -38.69
CA VAL A 381 2.32 -1.07 -39.89
C VAL A 381 1.26 -1.98 -40.53
N SER A 382 -0.01 -1.75 -40.15
CA SER A 382 -1.14 -2.64 -40.49
C SER A 382 -2.46 -1.88 -40.57
N ASP A 383 -3.50 -2.50 -41.14
CA ASP A 383 -4.86 -1.97 -41.26
C ASP A 383 -4.91 -0.60 -41.98
N ASN A 384 -3.92 -0.32 -42.83
CA ASN A 384 -3.95 0.85 -43.70
C ASN A 384 -4.68 0.52 -45.02
N LYS A 385 -5.19 1.54 -45.71
CA LYS A 385 -6.06 1.41 -46.88
C LYS A 385 -5.43 2.00 -48.13
N GLY A 386 -5.53 1.27 -49.22
CA GLY A 386 -5.18 1.65 -50.59
C GLY A 386 -6.17 1.06 -51.58
N PRO A 387 -6.11 1.42 -52.88
CA PRO A 387 -7.09 0.98 -53.87
C PRO A 387 -7.10 -0.55 -54.08
N ASN A 388 -5.97 -1.23 -53.86
CA ASN A 388 -5.86 -2.68 -53.87
C ASN A 388 -4.52 -3.13 -53.20
N ALA A 389 -4.35 -4.44 -53.01
CA ALA A 389 -3.17 -5.02 -52.36
C ALA A 389 -1.85 -4.87 -53.15
N ALA A 390 -1.90 -4.79 -54.49
CA ALA A 390 -0.71 -4.64 -55.35
C ALA A 390 -0.08 -3.24 -55.28
N ASN A 391 -0.73 -2.32 -54.57
CA ASN A 391 -0.25 -0.98 -54.31
C ASN A 391 0.32 -0.80 -52.89
N GLY A 392 0.51 -1.90 -52.15
CA GLY A 392 1.10 -1.90 -50.81
C GLY A 392 0.35 -1.00 -49.83
N PRO A 393 -0.85 -1.39 -49.37
CA PRO A 393 -1.66 -0.53 -48.51
C PRO A 393 -0.97 -0.17 -47.19
N ASP A 394 -0.16 -1.05 -46.59
CA ASP A 394 0.63 -0.68 -45.40
C ASP A 394 1.95 -0.04 -45.78
N ILE A 395 2.78 -0.71 -46.60
CA ILE A 395 4.04 -0.15 -47.10
C ILE A 395 4.19 -0.34 -48.60
N PHE A 396 4.44 0.76 -49.30
CA PHE A 396 4.90 0.74 -50.69
C PHE A 396 6.29 1.37 -50.79
N ASN A 397 7.26 0.59 -51.27
CA ASN A 397 8.63 1.05 -51.48
C ASN A 397 8.95 1.14 -52.97
N PHE A 398 9.26 2.34 -53.44
CA PHE A 398 9.65 2.61 -54.82
C PHE A 398 11.12 3.04 -54.86
N ASN A 399 12.01 2.13 -55.25
CA ASN A 399 13.46 2.36 -55.42
C ASN A 399 14.20 2.89 -54.15
N GLY A 400 13.62 2.73 -52.96
CA GLY A 400 14.26 2.97 -51.67
C GLY A 400 14.81 1.69 -51.01
N THR A 401 15.42 1.82 -49.83
CA THR A 401 15.85 0.68 -48.99
C THR A 401 14.91 0.49 -47.81
N ALA A 402 14.82 -0.73 -47.29
CA ALA A 402 14.12 -1.01 -46.05
C ALA A 402 14.80 -2.11 -45.22
N ALA A 403 15.02 -1.83 -43.95
CA ALA A 403 15.59 -2.74 -42.97
C ALA A 403 14.80 -2.68 -41.66
N GLY A 404 14.94 -3.69 -40.81
CA GLY A 404 14.22 -3.72 -39.55
C GLY A 404 13.98 -5.11 -38.98
N SER A 405 13.72 -5.16 -37.68
CA SER A 405 13.43 -6.41 -36.98
C SER A 405 12.27 -6.28 -36.00
N ASN A 406 11.61 -7.40 -35.70
CA ASN A 406 10.50 -7.48 -34.73
C ASN A 406 9.35 -6.52 -35.07
N ASN A 407 8.85 -6.56 -36.30
CA ASN A 407 7.73 -5.72 -36.74
C ASN A 407 6.49 -6.55 -37.06
N VAL A 408 5.30 -5.95 -36.99
CA VAL A 408 4.05 -6.54 -37.52
C VAL A 408 3.61 -5.75 -38.74
N ILE A 409 3.67 -6.38 -39.93
CA ILE A 409 3.41 -5.72 -41.21
C ILE A 409 2.52 -6.63 -42.05
N GLN A 410 1.29 -6.18 -42.31
CA GLN A 410 0.28 -7.02 -42.97
C GLN A 410 0.47 -7.06 -44.50
N THR A 411 0.78 -5.92 -45.13
CA THR A 411 1.01 -5.85 -46.58
C THR A 411 2.20 -4.98 -46.98
N SER A 412 3.13 -5.53 -47.73
CA SER A 412 4.26 -4.79 -48.31
C SER A 412 4.36 -5.04 -49.82
N THR A 413 4.65 -4.00 -50.61
CA THR A 413 4.88 -4.16 -52.05
C THR A 413 6.12 -3.42 -52.53
N GLY A 414 6.84 -4.03 -53.47
CA GLY A 414 8.03 -3.46 -54.11
C GLY A 414 9.33 -3.69 -53.35
N PHE A 415 9.31 -4.44 -52.23
CA PHE A 415 10.51 -4.73 -51.43
C PHE A 415 10.33 -5.88 -50.43
N THR A 416 11.45 -6.30 -49.84
CA THR A 416 11.53 -7.17 -48.66
C THR A 416 12.20 -6.39 -47.53
N ILE A 417 11.61 -6.37 -46.33
CA ILE A 417 12.26 -5.80 -45.15
C ILE A 417 13.42 -6.72 -44.77
N SER A 418 14.65 -6.23 -44.87
CA SER A 418 15.82 -6.99 -44.40
C SER A 418 15.91 -7.00 -42.86
N GLY A 419 16.17 -8.16 -42.26
CA GLY A 419 16.21 -8.34 -40.80
C GLY A 419 15.32 -9.49 -40.31
N SER A 420 15.36 -9.82 -39.02
CA SER A 420 14.69 -10.97 -38.42
C SER A 420 13.32 -10.62 -37.81
N ASN A 421 12.45 -11.62 -37.65
CA ASN A 421 11.20 -11.54 -36.88
C ASN A 421 10.19 -10.47 -37.37
N ASN A 422 10.13 -10.22 -38.68
CA ASN A 422 9.05 -9.43 -39.28
C ASN A 422 7.83 -10.35 -39.51
N ILE A 423 6.75 -10.11 -38.77
CA ILE A 423 5.52 -10.91 -38.72
C ILE A 423 4.51 -10.38 -39.74
N ASN A 424 3.97 -11.27 -40.56
CA ASN A 424 2.81 -10.97 -41.42
C ASN A 424 1.54 -11.52 -40.78
N ALA A 425 0.87 -10.70 -39.96
CA ALA A 425 -0.37 -11.04 -39.26
C ALA A 425 -1.20 -9.78 -38.97
N ASP A 426 -2.49 -9.95 -38.68
CA ASP A 426 -3.31 -8.89 -38.08
C ASP A 426 -2.79 -8.63 -36.64
N PRO A 427 -2.41 -7.39 -36.29
CA PRO A 427 -1.95 -7.04 -34.95
C PRO A 427 -3.07 -7.09 -33.88
N MET A 428 -4.32 -7.34 -34.26
CA MET A 428 -5.48 -7.40 -33.38
C MET A 428 -5.66 -6.10 -32.56
N LEU A 429 -5.58 -4.95 -33.23
CA LEU A 429 -5.88 -3.65 -32.63
C LEU A 429 -7.39 -3.51 -32.37
N GLU A 430 -7.76 -2.81 -31.30
CA GLU A 430 -9.15 -2.59 -30.91
C GLU A 430 -9.98 -1.94 -32.04
N LYS A 431 -11.15 -2.54 -32.31
CA LYS A 431 -12.12 -2.10 -33.33
C LYS A 431 -13.50 -1.87 -32.71
N ASP A 432 -14.25 -0.92 -33.24
CA ASP A 432 -15.63 -0.66 -32.85
C ASP A 432 -16.58 -1.77 -33.36
N GLY A 433 -17.86 -1.70 -33.00
CA GLY A 433 -18.86 -2.67 -33.47
C GLY A 433 -19.11 -2.67 -34.98
N LEU A 434 -18.51 -1.73 -35.73
CA LEU A 434 -18.54 -1.63 -37.19
C LEU A 434 -17.22 -2.10 -37.83
N GLY A 435 -16.24 -2.51 -37.02
CA GLY A 435 -14.93 -2.97 -37.49
C GLY A 435 -13.90 -1.86 -37.76
N ASN A 436 -14.16 -0.60 -37.36
CA ASN A 436 -13.21 0.50 -37.50
C ASN A 436 -12.27 0.58 -36.29
N LEU A 437 -11.00 0.92 -36.51
CA LEU A 437 -10.03 1.10 -35.43
C LEU A 437 -10.45 2.19 -34.45
N VAL A 438 -10.26 1.93 -33.15
CA VAL A 438 -10.65 2.84 -32.07
C VAL A 438 -9.43 3.58 -31.53
N LEU A 439 -9.07 4.69 -32.17
CA LEU A 439 -8.07 5.60 -31.60
C LEU A 439 -8.69 6.33 -30.42
N LYS A 440 -8.34 6.01 -29.17
CA LYS A 440 -8.97 6.59 -27.95
C LYS A 440 -7.96 6.96 -26.88
N ASP A 441 -8.46 7.58 -25.81
CA ASP A 441 -7.67 7.84 -24.61
C ASP A 441 -7.53 6.56 -23.79
N ASN A 442 -6.31 6.03 -23.71
CA ASN A 442 -5.97 4.82 -22.97
C ASN A 442 -5.09 5.12 -21.73
N GLY A 443 -5.20 6.34 -21.17
CA GLY A 443 -4.51 6.72 -19.92
C GLY A 443 -3.25 7.57 -20.11
N GLY A 444 -2.82 7.82 -21.35
CA GLY A 444 -1.59 8.56 -21.68
C GLY A 444 -1.75 10.05 -21.96
N PRO A 445 -0.66 10.78 -22.26
CA PRO A 445 -0.70 12.18 -22.66
C PRO A 445 -1.43 12.39 -24.00
N THR A 446 -1.43 11.38 -24.87
CA THR A 446 -2.04 11.40 -26.21
C THR A 446 -2.84 10.11 -26.49
N ARG A 447 -3.71 10.11 -27.52
CA ARG A 447 -4.58 8.96 -27.84
C ARG A 447 -3.79 7.84 -28.52
N THR A 448 -4.08 6.59 -28.20
CA THR A 448 -3.39 5.41 -28.77
C THR A 448 -4.37 4.36 -29.30
N LEU A 449 -3.84 3.34 -29.98
CA LEU A 449 -4.55 2.12 -30.37
C LEU A 449 -4.10 0.99 -29.45
N LEU A 450 -5.04 0.32 -28.79
CA LEU A 450 -4.75 -0.75 -27.84
C LEU A 450 -4.71 -2.12 -28.55
N LEU A 451 -3.76 -2.98 -28.17
CA LEU A 451 -3.70 -4.38 -28.61
C LEU A 451 -4.72 -5.20 -27.82
N LEU A 452 -5.52 -6.03 -28.49
CA LEU A 452 -6.45 -6.96 -27.84
C LEU A 452 -5.69 -8.18 -27.29
N PRO A 453 -6.25 -8.88 -26.27
CA PRO A 453 -5.67 -10.11 -25.77
C PRO A 453 -5.41 -11.11 -26.90
N THR A 454 -4.32 -11.87 -26.81
CA THR A 454 -3.82 -12.83 -27.82
C THR A 454 -3.27 -12.24 -29.11
N SER A 455 -3.12 -10.91 -29.18
CA SER A 455 -2.42 -10.25 -30.30
C SER A 455 -1.02 -10.86 -30.53
N PRO A 456 -0.61 -11.07 -31.80
CA PRO A 456 0.74 -11.52 -32.13
C PRO A 456 1.82 -10.47 -31.83
N ALA A 457 1.45 -9.23 -31.50
CA ALA A 457 2.37 -8.16 -31.13
C ALA A 457 2.73 -8.16 -29.64
N ILE A 458 1.98 -8.88 -28.80
CA ILE A 458 2.19 -8.91 -27.35
C ILE A 458 3.39 -9.82 -27.02
N ASN A 459 4.39 -9.28 -26.32
CA ASN A 459 5.62 -9.91 -25.86
C ASN A 459 6.48 -10.51 -26.98
N THR A 460 6.39 -9.99 -28.21
CA THR A 460 7.13 -10.49 -29.39
C THR A 460 8.18 -9.52 -29.94
N GLY A 461 8.36 -8.37 -29.30
CA GLY A 461 9.38 -7.38 -29.63
C GLY A 461 10.80 -7.81 -29.21
N SER A 462 11.73 -6.86 -29.27
CA SER A 462 13.10 -7.03 -28.83
C SER A 462 13.53 -5.86 -27.95
N ASN A 463 13.90 -6.14 -26.70
CA ASN A 463 14.38 -5.13 -25.75
C ASN A 463 15.70 -4.49 -26.23
N ALA A 464 16.49 -5.19 -27.04
CA ALA A 464 17.74 -4.68 -27.61
C ALA A 464 17.52 -3.58 -28.67
N ASN A 465 16.31 -3.48 -29.22
CA ASN A 465 15.94 -2.43 -30.16
C ASN A 465 15.33 -1.19 -29.47
N LEU A 466 15.23 -1.17 -28.14
CA LEU A 466 14.78 0.00 -27.41
C LEU A 466 15.83 1.12 -27.53
N PRO A 467 15.43 2.34 -27.94
CA PRO A 467 16.34 3.48 -27.98
C PRO A 467 16.66 3.96 -26.55
N ALA A 468 17.68 4.80 -26.42
CA ALA A 468 17.97 5.48 -25.15
C ALA A 468 16.87 6.49 -24.82
N ASP A 469 16.62 6.72 -23.53
CA ASP A 469 15.70 7.74 -23.04
C ASP A 469 16.30 9.16 -23.11
N ALA A 470 16.59 9.64 -24.32
CA ALA A 470 17.29 10.90 -24.52
C ALA A 470 16.55 12.14 -23.99
N PHE A 471 15.28 12.00 -23.55
CA PHE A 471 14.42 13.11 -23.13
C PHE A 471 13.84 12.95 -21.72
N ASP A 472 14.32 11.99 -20.92
CA ASP A 472 13.91 11.77 -19.53
C ASP A 472 12.38 11.66 -19.40
N LEU A 473 11.82 10.63 -20.04
CA LEU A 473 10.36 10.48 -20.19
C LEU A 473 9.64 10.08 -18.90
N ASP A 474 10.35 9.53 -17.92
CA ASP A 474 9.81 9.17 -16.61
C ASP A 474 10.26 10.09 -15.45
N GLY A 475 11.21 11.00 -15.71
CA GLY A 475 11.60 12.07 -14.79
C GLY A 475 12.61 11.66 -13.73
N ASP A 476 13.35 10.57 -13.94
CA ASP A 476 14.36 10.07 -13.02
C ASP A 476 15.76 10.66 -13.28
N SER A 477 15.91 11.50 -14.31
CA SER A 477 17.14 12.15 -14.78
C SER A 477 18.19 11.20 -15.39
N ASN A 478 17.83 9.96 -15.73
CA ASN A 478 18.70 8.99 -16.39
C ASN A 478 18.47 8.95 -17.91
N THR A 479 19.10 9.84 -18.67
CA THR A 479 18.86 9.88 -20.13
C THR A 479 19.57 8.80 -20.95
N ALA A 480 20.29 7.89 -20.29
CA ALA A 480 21.16 6.90 -20.94
C ALA A 480 20.58 5.47 -20.92
N GLU A 481 19.58 5.22 -20.08
CA GLU A 481 18.91 3.92 -20.05
C GLU A 481 18.03 3.68 -21.26
N SER A 482 17.65 2.42 -21.45
CA SER A 482 16.67 2.06 -22.46
C SER A 482 15.31 2.65 -22.12
N LEU A 483 14.61 3.15 -23.13
CA LEU A 483 13.27 3.72 -23.08
C LEU A 483 12.37 3.10 -21.97
N PRO A 484 12.10 3.81 -20.86
CA PRO A 484 11.51 3.21 -19.66
C PRO A 484 10.00 3.07 -19.73
N VAL A 485 9.34 3.94 -20.50
CA VAL A 485 7.88 4.00 -20.61
C VAL A 485 7.37 3.86 -22.05
N ASP A 486 6.13 3.38 -22.23
CA ASP A 486 5.39 3.38 -23.49
C ASP A 486 4.80 4.76 -23.80
N GLN A 487 4.07 4.91 -24.91
CA GLN A 487 3.45 6.19 -25.30
C GLN A 487 2.59 6.82 -24.19
N ARG A 488 2.04 5.99 -23.29
CA ARG A 488 1.09 6.38 -22.27
C ARG A 488 1.75 6.74 -20.94
N GLY A 489 3.04 6.46 -20.79
CA GLY A 489 3.76 6.60 -19.52
C GLY A 489 3.73 5.35 -18.63
N PHE A 490 3.25 4.20 -19.13
CA PHE A 490 3.37 2.93 -18.41
C PHE A 490 4.70 2.26 -18.73
N ALA A 491 5.19 1.36 -17.87
CA ALA A 491 6.46 0.66 -18.10
C ALA A 491 6.52 0.05 -19.52
N ARG A 492 7.64 0.27 -20.22
CA ARG A 492 7.83 -0.15 -21.62
C ARG A 492 8.09 -1.64 -21.78
N VAL A 493 8.43 -2.33 -20.70
CA VAL A 493 8.66 -3.77 -20.67
C VAL A 493 7.89 -4.35 -19.48
N VAL A 494 6.82 -5.09 -19.76
CA VAL A 494 6.03 -5.79 -18.75
C VAL A 494 6.24 -7.30 -18.92
N GLY A 495 6.67 -7.96 -17.85
CA GLY A 495 7.10 -9.37 -17.93
C GLY A 495 8.55 -9.47 -18.39
N SER A 496 8.80 -10.02 -19.59
CA SER A 496 10.16 -10.25 -20.09
C SER A 496 10.52 -9.53 -21.38
N THR A 497 9.54 -9.22 -22.24
CA THR A 497 9.80 -8.78 -23.61
C THR A 497 8.83 -7.67 -23.99
N VAL A 498 9.33 -6.58 -24.56
CA VAL A 498 8.50 -5.48 -25.08
C VAL A 498 7.50 -5.95 -26.13
N ASP A 499 6.30 -5.38 -26.10
CA ASP A 499 5.28 -5.46 -27.13
C ASP A 499 5.71 -4.66 -28.37
N ILE A 500 5.39 -5.19 -29.56
CA ILE A 500 5.55 -4.48 -30.81
C ILE A 500 4.45 -3.41 -30.90
N GLY A 501 4.84 -2.15 -31.16
CA GLY A 501 3.92 -1.02 -31.32
C GLY A 501 4.13 0.10 -30.30
N ALA A 502 3.25 1.10 -30.33
CA ALA A 502 3.33 2.28 -29.45
C ALA A 502 2.97 2.01 -27.98
N VAL A 503 2.34 0.86 -27.70
CA VAL A 503 1.72 0.54 -26.42
C VAL A 503 2.30 -0.77 -25.89
N GLU A 504 2.61 -0.80 -24.58
CA GLU A 504 2.96 -2.01 -23.82
C GLU A 504 1.74 -2.45 -23.01
N THR A 505 1.19 -3.63 -23.29
CA THR A 505 -0.03 -4.10 -22.62
C THR A 505 0.27 -4.86 -21.33
N ASN A 506 -0.48 -4.55 -20.27
CA ASN A 506 -0.44 -5.29 -19.01
C ASN A 506 -1.84 -5.73 -18.59
N TYR A 507 -2.38 -6.72 -19.30
CA TYR A 507 -3.68 -7.28 -18.96
C TYR A 507 -3.62 -7.99 -17.60
N ALA A 508 -4.70 -7.88 -16.83
CA ALA A 508 -4.96 -8.64 -15.61
C ALA A 508 -6.42 -9.09 -15.58
N ILE A 509 -6.67 -10.24 -14.96
CA ILE A 509 -8.01 -10.76 -14.73
C ILE A 509 -8.14 -11.18 -13.27
N VAL A 510 -9.24 -10.79 -12.63
CA VAL A 510 -9.51 -11.09 -11.22
C VAL A 510 -10.95 -11.57 -11.06
N ALA A 511 -11.16 -12.61 -10.27
CA ALA A 511 -12.48 -13.05 -9.85
C ALA A 511 -13.07 -12.04 -8.86
N THR A 512 -14.12 -11.31 -9.26
CA THR A 512 -14.73 -10.25 -8.45
C THR A 512 -16.06 -10.65 -7.80
N ALA A 513 -16.70 -11.75 -8.23
CA ALA A 513 -17.83 -12.34 -7.51
C ALA A 513 -18.01 -13.84 -7.80
N GLY A 514 -18.59 -14.57 -6.85
CA GLY A 514 -18.92 -15.99 -7.03
C GLY A 514 -17.77 -16.97 -6.79
N SER A 515 -16.62 -16.51 -6.28
CA SER A 515 -15.58 -17.40 -5.73
C SER A 515 -15.85 -17.71 -4.25
N GLY A 516 -15.45 -18.89 -3.78
CA GLY A 516 -15.62 -19.33 -2.39
C GLY A 516 -17.01 -19.85 -2.02
N GLN A 517 -17.91 -20.00 -2.99
CA GLN A 517 -19.27 -20.51 -2.76
C GLN A 517 -19.33 -22.03 -2.84
N ASN A 518 -20.33 -22.60 -2.17
CA ASN A 518 -20.63 -24.02 -2.17
C ASN A 518 -22.12 -24.25 -2.44
N THR A 519 -22.45 -25.43 -2.98
CA THR A 519 -23.84 -25.86 -3.18
C THR A 519 -23.91 -27.37 -3.14
N ASN A 520 -25.08 -27.96 -2.93
CA ASN A 520 -25.23 -29.40 -3.00
C ASN A 520 -25.01 -29.92 -4.44
N VAL A 521 -24.50 -31.13 -4.59
CA VAL A 521 -24.43 -31.83 -5.87
C VAL A 521 -25.75 -31.75 -6.66
N ASN A 522 -25.67 -31.58 -7.98
CA ASN A 522 -26.82 -31.39 -8.90
C ASN A 522 -27.65 -30.11 -8.69
N THR A 523 -27.10 -29.10 -7.99
CA THR A 523 -27.79 -27.82 -7.74
C THR A 523 -27.02 -26.64 -8.33
N ALA A 524 -27.73 -25.59 -8.74
CA ALA A 524 -27.10 -24.37 -9.25
C ALA A 524 -26.37 -23.61 -8.14
N PHE A 525 -25.26 -22.95 -8.49
CA PHE A 525 -24.61 -21.99 -7.61
C PHE A 525 -25.41 -20.69 -7.56
N ALA A 526 -25.58 -20.11 -6.37
CA ALA A 526 -26.44 -18.96 -6.16
C ALA A 526 -25.87 -17.67 -6.75
N THR A 527 -24.55 -17.49 -6.70
CA THR A 527 -23.89 -16.28 -7.21
C THR A 527 -23.28 -16.56 -8.58
N ALA A 528 -23.58 -15.72 -9.57
CA ALA A 528 -22.95 -15.81 -10.88
C ALA A 528 -21.43 -15.57 -10.78
N LEU A 529 -20.64 -16.32 -11.56
CA LEU A 529 -19.19 -16.14 -11.63
C LEU A 529 -18.90 -14.85 -12.40
N LYS A 530 -18.24 -13.89 -11.75
CA LYS A 530 -17.86 -12.61 -12.38
C LYS A 530 -16.37 -12.42 -12.33
N ALA A 531 -15.78 -12.15 -13.48
CA ALA A 531 -14.37 -11.79 -13.61
C ALA A 531 -14.25 -10.35 -14.12
N THR A 532 -13.30 -9.59 -13.59
CA THR A 532 -13.00 -8.24 -14.04
C THR A 532 -11.66 -8.25 -14.76
N VAL A 533 -11.65 -7.71 -15.98
CA VAL A 533 -10.45 -7.58 -16.82
C VAL A 533 -10.03 -6.12 -16.84
N THR A 534 -8.76 -5.89 -16.55
CA THR A 534 -8.11 -4.59 -16.64
C THR A 534 -6.89 -4.67 -17.54
N GLU A 535 -6.49 -3.56 -18.13
CA GLU A 535 -5.19 -3.37 -18.79
C GLU A 535 -4.53 -2.17 -18.13
N SER A 536 -3.32 -2.37 -17.59
CA SER A 536 -2.59 -1.35 -16.81
C SER A 536 -3.46 -0.67 -15.75
N GLY A 537 -4.28 -1.48 -15.05
CA GLY A 537 -5.21 -1.02 -14.00
C GLY A 537 -6.53 -0.43 -14.50
N THR A 538 -6.70 -0.19 -15.80
CA THR A 538 -7.93 0.38 -16.38
C THR A 538 -8.87 -0.72 -16.86
N ALA A 539 -10.15 -0.64 -16.48
CA ALA A 539 -11.17 -1.61 -16.89
C ALA A 539 -11.39 -1.65 -18.41
N GLN A 540 -11.42 -2.84 -19.00
CA GLN A 540 -11.52 -3.02 -20.45
C GLN A 540 -12.88 -3.55 -20.88
N ASN A 541 -13.50 -2.88 -21.85
CA ASN A 541 -14.81 -3.23 -22.38
C ASN A 541 -14.69 -4.23 -23.55
N ASN A 542 -15.72 -5.07 -23.73
CA ASN A 542 -15.85 -6.02 -24.85
C ASN A 542 -14.72 -7.06 -24.98
N ILE A 543 -13.99 -7.36 -23.90
CA ILE A 543 -13.00 -8.44 -23.86
C ILE A 543 -13.71 -9.77 -23.63
N GLN A 544 -13.40 -10.78 -24.44
CA GLN A 544 -13.93 -12.13 -24.27
C GLN A 544 -13.21 -12.86 -23.13
N VAL A 545 -13.99 -13.35 -22.16
CA VAL A 545 -13.52 -14.18 -21.04
C VAL A 545 -14.11 -15.57 -21.18
N THR A 546 -13.24 -16.58 -21.22
CA THR A 546 -13.61 -18.00 -21.24
C THR A 546 -13.55 -18.58 -19.83
N PHE A 547 -14.68 -19.04 -19.32
CA PHE A 547 -14.80 -19.77 -18.05
C PHE A 547 -14.76 -21.26 -18.33
N THR A 548 -13.85 -22.01 -17.69
CA THR A 548 -13.63 -23.44 -17.93
C THR A 548 -13.65 -24.22 -16.61
N ALA A 549 -14.56 -25.18 -16.50
CA ALA A 549 -14.64 -26.13 -15.40
C ALA A 549 -13.85 -27.42 -15.70
N PRO A 550 -13.42 -28.19 -14.69
CA PRO A 550 -12.71 -29.46 -14.90
C PRO A 550 -13.56 -30.49 -15.67
N ALA A 551 -12.92 -31.29 -16.52
CA ALA A 551 -13.63 -32.30 -17.32
C ALA A 551 -14.02 -33.57 -16.53
N SER A 552 -13.43 -33.79 -15.34
CA SER A 552 -13.65 -34.98 -14.52
C SER A 552 -13.59 -34.65 -13.02
N GLY A 553 -14.08 -35.57 -12.17
CA GLY A 553 -14.14 -35.36 -10.72
C GLY A 553 -15.28 -34.42 -10.28
N ALA A 554 -15.07 -33.69 -9.19
CA ALA A 554 -15.98 -32.62 -8.78
C ALA A 554 -15.90 -31.49 -9.82
N SER A 555 -17.05 -31.12 -10.39
CA SER A 555 -17.15 -30.13 -11.46
C SER A 555 -18.60 -29.62 -11.57
N GLY A 556 -18.92 -28.92 -12.65
CA GLY A 556 -20.26 -28.48 -12.99
C GLY A 556 -20.42 -28.18 -14.47
N THR A 557 -21.62 -27.75 -14.86
CA THR A 557 -21.94 -27.38 -16.24
C THR A 557 -22.59 -26.01 -16.33
N PHE A 558 -22.27 -25.29 -17.40
CA PHE A 558 -23.01 -24.16 -17.93
C PHE A 558 -24.21 -24.65 -18.77
N PRO A 559 -25.15 -23.77 -19.17
CA PRO A 559 -26.28 -24.16 -20.01
C PRO A 559 -25.83 -24.89 -21.28
N GLY A 560 -26.51 -25.96 -21.67
CA GLY A 560 -26.14 -26.74 -22.87
C GLY A 560 -25.10 -27.84 -22.62
N PRO A 561 -25.26 -28.65 -21.57
CA PRO A 561 -24.23 -29.48 -20.91
C PRO A 561 -22.74 -29.15 -21.16
N SER A 562 -22.35 -27.88 -21.12
CA SER A 562 -20.98 -27.45 -21.43
C SER A 562 -20.14 -27.23 -20.17
N THR A 563 -18.87 -27.64 -20.17
CA THR A 563 -17.91 -27.26 -19.12
C THR A 563 -17.25 -25.90 -19.39
N THR A 564 -17.52 -25.29 -20.55
CA THR A 564 -17.01 -23.98 -20.93
C THR A 564 -18.12 -22.99 -21.25
N ALA A 565 -17.90 -21.72 -20.93
CA ALA A 565 -18.75 -20.60 -21.35
C ALA A 565 -17.89 -19.38 -21.66
N VAL A 566 -18.30 -18.58 -22.66
CA VAL A 566 -17.65 -17.33 -23.03
C VAL A 566 -18.59 -16.18 -22.70
N ALA A 567 -18.08 -15.14 -22.04
CA ALA A 567 -18.81 -13.90 -21.78
C ALA A 567 -17.91 -12.70 -22.07
N SER A 568 -18.50 -11.62 -22.60
CA SER A 568 -17.77 -10.37 -22.84
C SER A 568 -17.83 -9.46 -21.61
N THR A 569 -16.76 -8.70 -21.38
CA THR A 569 -16.76 -7.65 -20.36
C THR A 569 -17.65 -6.48 -20.75
N ASN A 570 -18.28 -5.84 -19.77
CA ASN A 570 -19.00 -4.58 -19.94
C ASN A 570 -18.06 -3.36 -19.78
N SER A 571 -18.60 -2.14 -19.77
CA SER A 571 -17.82 -0.90 -19.62
C SER A 571 -17.07 -0.77 -18.29
N SER A 572 -17.45 -1.54 -17.27
CA SER A 572 -16.73 -1.65 -15.99
C SER A 572 -15.72 -2.80 -15.98
N GLY A 573 -15.43 -3.41 -17.13
CA GLY A 573 -14.49 -4.52 -17.24
C GLY A 573 -15.02 -5.86 -16.75
N VAL A 574 -16.31 -5.97 -16.42
CA VAL A 574 -16.88 -7.18 -15.78
C VAL A 574 -17.49 -8.11 -16.81
N ALA A 575 -16.98 -9.33 -16.90
CA ALA A 575 -17.61 -10.45 -17.61
C ALA A 575 -18.39 -11.31 -16.60
N THR A 576 -19.66 -11.58 -16.89
CA THR A 576 -20.53 -12.42 -16.05
C THR A 576 -20.84 -13.72 -16.78
N ALA A 577 -20.40 -14.85 -16.21
CA ALA A 577 -20.69 -16.16 -16.77
C ALA A 577 -22.19 -16.50 -16.65
N PRO A 578 -22.74 -17.33 -17.54
CA PRO A 578 -24.06 -17.93 -17.36
C PRO A 578 -24.15 -18.77 -16.07
N THR A 579 -25.37 -19.13 -15.68
CA THR A 579 -25.63 -19.99 -14.49
C THR A 579 -24.81 -21.28 -14.54
N PHE A 580 -24.10 -21.57 -13.45
CA PHE A 580 -23.24 -22.76 -13.33
C PHE A 580 -23.85 -23.74 -12.32
N THR A 581 -23.91 -25.03 -12.66
CA THR A 581 -24.59 -26.08 -11.88
C THR A 581 -23.63 -27.19 -11.48
N ALA A 582 -23.57 -27.52 -10.18
CA ALA A 582 -22.75 -28.60 -9.65
C ALA A 582 -23.12 -29.96 -10.26
N ASN A 583 -22.14 -30.80 -10.56
CA ASN A 583 -22.37 -32.18 -10.98
C ASN A 583 -22.66 -33.11 -9.78
N ALA A 584 -22.83 -34.41 -10.04
CA ALA A 584 -23.18 -35.42 -9.03
C ALA A 584 -22.01 -35.85 -8.10
N THR A 585 -20.84 -35.25 -8.26
CA THR A 585 -19.60 -35.61 -7.55
C THR A 585 -19.23 -34.51 -6.56
N GLY A 586 -19.14 -34.86 -5.28
CA GLY A 586 -18.74 -33.94 -4.23
C GLY A 586 -17.23 -33.70 -4.17
N GLY A 587 -16.83 -32.49 -3.79
CA GLY A 587 -15.43 -32.06 -3.69
C GLY A 587 -15.21 -30.61 -4.12
N SER A 588 -14.00 -30.11 -3.87
CA SER A 588 -13.58 -28.76 -4.27
C SER A 588 -12.88 -28.78 -5.62
N TYR A 589 -13.07 -27.71 -6.40
CA TYR A 589 -12.46 -27.51 -7.71
C TYR A 589 -12.44 -26.03 -8.07
N ASN A 590 -11.73 -25.69 -9.15
CA ASN A 590 -11.70 -24.33 -9.68
C ASN A 590 -12.38 -24.27 -11.05
N VAL A 591 -13.22 -23.26 -11.25
CA VAL A 591 -13.53 -22.78 -12.60
C VAL A 591 -12.50 -21.72 -12.95
N VAL A 592 -11.82 -21.87 -14.09
CA VAL A 592 -10.77 -20.96 -14.54
C VAL A 592 -11.37 -19.96 -15.52
N ALA A 593 -11.26 -18.67 -15.24
CA ALA A 593 -11.49 -17.62 -16.22
C ALA A 593 -10.19 -17.21 -16.90
N SER A 594 -10.19 -17.15 -18.23
CA SER A 594 -9.04 -16.75 -19.04
C SER A 594 -9.46 -15.80 -20.17
N ILE A 595 -8.54 -14.95 -20.62
CA ILE A 595 -8.70 -14.08 -21.79
C ILE A 595 -7.85 -14.55 -22.99
N GLY A 596 -7.37 -15.80 -22.96
CA GLY A 596 -6.42 -16.35 -23.94
C GLY A 596 -5.58 -17.52 -23.43
N THR A 597 -4.75 -18.10 -24.30
CA THR A 597 -3.93 -19.31 -24.04
C THR A 597 -2.58 -19.04 -23.37
N ALA A 598 -2.14 -17.78 -23.31
CA ALA A 598 -0.87 -17.33 -22.70
C ALA A 598 -1.03 -16.09 -21.78
N THR A 599 -2.28 -15.77 -21.42
CA THR A 599 -2.67 -14.58 -20.67
C THR A 599 -2.92 -14.92 -19.19
N PRO A 600 -2.97 -13.94 -18.28
CA PRO A 600 -3.36 -14.20 -16.90
C PRO A 600 -4.71 -14.92 -16.81
N THR A 601 -4.86 -15.72 -15.74
CA THR A 601 -6.07 -16.48 -15.44
C THR A 601 -6.50 -16.16 -14.02
N SER A 602 -7.79 -16.33 -13.73
CA SER A 602 -8.32 -16.22 -12.38
C SER A 602 -9.16 -17.44 -12.03
N ASN A 603 -8.99 -17.92 -10.80
CA ASN A 603 -9.70 -19.10 -10.30
C ASN A 603 -10.93 -18.69 -9.48
N PHE A 604 -12.05 -19.35 -9.75
CA PHE A 604 -13.22 -19.38 -8.87
C PHE A 604 -13.19 -20.68 -8.08
N ALA A 605 -12.86 -20.60 -6.80
CA ALA A 605 -12.87 -21.77 -5.93
C ALA A 605 -14.32 -22.14 -5.59
N LEU A 606 -14.75 -23.34 -5.98
CA LEU A 606 -16.11 -23.84 -5.77
C LEU A 606 -16.08 -25.18 -5.06
N THR A 607 -17.15 -25.49 -4.33
CA THR A 607 -17.32 -26.79 -3.67
C THR A 607 -18.70 -27.38 -3.94
N ASN A 608 -18.71 -28.63 -4.41
CA ASN A 608 -19.91 -29.45 -4.46
C ASN A 608 -20.05 -30.20 -3.12
N ASN A 609 -21.02 -29.81 -2.31
CA ASN A 609 -21.36 -30.48 -1.05
C ASN A 609 -22.05 -31.81 -1.36
N LYS A 610 -21.53 -32.90 -0.80
CA LYS A 610 -22.23 -34.18 -0.79
C LYS A 610 -23.51 -34.06 0.04
N LEU A 611 -24.52 -34.84 -0.32
CA LEU A 611 -25.77 -34.92 0.42
C LEU A 611 -25.58 -35.73 1.71
N ASN A 612 -26.23 -35.30 2.79
CA ASN A 612 -26.30 -36.07 4.01
C ASN A 612 -27.30 -37.23 3.85
N GLN A 613 -27.02 -38.32 4.54
CA GLN A 613 -27.86 -39.51 4.60
C GLN A 613 -27.92 -40.03 6.02
N THR A 614 -29.02 -40.69 6.36
CA THR A 614 -29.28 -41.23 7.70
C THR A 614 -29.49 -42.72 7.65
N ILE A 615 -29.11 -43.43 8.72
CA ILE A 615 -29.49 -44.82 8.95
C ILE A 615 -30.68 -44.85 9.90
N THR A 616 -31.72 -45.59 9.55
CA THR A 616 -32.84 -45.90 10.44
C THR A 616 -32.58 -47.26 11.06
N PHE A 617 -32.36 -47.29 12.38
CA PHE A 617 -32.15 -48.52 13.15
C PHE A 617 -32.89 -48.44 14.48
N GLY A 618 -33.92 -49.27 14.67
CA GLY A 618 -34.75 -49.28 15.88
C GLY A 618 -34.00 -49.79 17.12
N SER A 619 -34.44 -49.36 18.30
CA SER A 619 -33.83 -49.74 19.58
C SER A 619 -33.89 -51.25 19.83
N ILE A 620 -32.79 -51.81 20.33
CA ILE A 620 -32.74 -53.20 20.76
C ILE A 620 -33.00 -53.26 22.27
N PRO A 621 -33.97 -54.07 22.76
CA PRO A 621 -34.24 -54.18 24.20
C PRO A 621 -33.06 -54.76 24.99
N ASN A 622 -32.84 -54.25 26.21
CA ASN A 622 -31.86 -54.78 27.16
C ASN A 622 -32.09 -56.26 27.47
N LYS A 623 -30.99 -56.92 27.81
CA LYS A 623 -30.89 -58.33 28.13
C LYS A 623 -30.11 -58.51 29.43
N THR A 624 -30.16 -59.68 30.04
CA THR A 624 -29.35 -60.07 31.19
C THR A 624 -28.49 -61.25 30.79
N PHE A 625 -27.30 -61.38 31.38
CA PHE A 625 -26.50 -62.57 31.16
C PHE A 625 -27.30 -63.82 31.56
N GLY A 626 -27.64 -64.64 30.55
CA GLY A 626 -28.59 -65.75 30.66
C GLY A 626 -29.80 -65.72 29.69
N ASP A 627 -30.00 -64.63 28.92
CA ASP A 627 -31.13 -64.46 27.96
C ASP A 627 -30.92 -65.08 26.53
N ALA A 628 -31.96 -65.19 25.67
CA ALA A 628 -31.96 -65.88 24.34
C ALA A 628 -31.78 -65.00 23.06
N ASP A 629 -31.41 -65.60 21.89
CA ASP A 629 -31.07 -64.97 20.58
C ASP A 629 -32.22 -64.25 19.82
N PHE A 630 -31.91 -63.26 18.96
CA PHE A 630 -32.90 -62.43 18.22
C PHE A 630 -32.36 -61.70 16.95
N GLY A 631 -33.21 -61.09 16.09
CA GLY A 631 -32.82 -60.47 14.79
C GLY A 631 -32.88 -58.92 14.69
N VAL A 632 -32.17 -58.33 13.71
CA VAL A 632 -32.04 -56.87 13.45
C VAL A 632 -32.00 -56.49 11.95
N SER A 633 -32.52 -55.33 11.53
CA SER A 633 -32.62 -54.93 10.09
C SER A 633 -32.61 -53.41 9.81
N PRO A 634 -31.48 -52.71 9.93
CA PRO A 634 -31.38 -51.27 9.62
C PRO A 634 -31.42 -50.94 8.11
N THR A 635 -31.84 -49.73 7.75
CA THR A 635 -31.88 -49.21 6.37
C THR A 635 -31.25 -47.81 6.26
N ALA A 636 -30.70 -47.45 5.09
CA ALA A 636 -30.14 -46.11 4.82
C ALA A 636 -31.03 -45.30 3.88
N SER A 637 -31.17 -44.00 4.10
CA SER A 637 -32.02 -43.10 3.31
C SER A 637 -31.57 -42.92 1.85
N SER A 638 -30.31 -43.23 1.54
CA SER A 638 -29.74 -43.23 0.18
C SER A 638 -29.97 -44.53 -0.60
N SER A 639 -30.59 -45.53 0.04
CA SER A 639 -30.72 -46.91 -0.46
C SER A 639 -29.38 -47.66 -0.64
N LEU A 640 -28.25 -47.10 -0.17
CA LEU A 640 -26.98 -47.82 -0.12
C LEU A 640 -27.00 -48.93 0.95
N ALA A 641 -26.31 -50.05 0.71
CA ALA A 641 -26.32 -51.24 1.57
C ALA A 641 -25.63 -51.03 2.94
N VAL A 642 -26.31 -51.35 4.04
CA VAL A 642 -25.81 -51.14 5.42
C VAL A 642 -25.03 -52.35 5.93
N SER A 643 -23.82 -52.11 6.45
CA SER A 643 -23.00 -53.13 7.10
C SER A 643 -23.25 -53.15 8.62
N LEU A 644 -23.28 -54.35 9.18
CA LEU A 644 -23.44 -54.61 10.62
C LEU A 644 -22.13 -55.11 11.23
N ALA A 645 -21.81 -54.64 12.43
CA ALA A 645 -20.75 -55.18 13.27
C ALA A 645 -21.25 -55.28 14.72
N ALA A 646 -20.95 -56.39 15.38
CA ALA A 646 -21.17 -56.56 16.81
C ALA A 646 -19.86 -56.35 17.56
N SER A 647 -19.94 -55.65 18.69
CA SER A 647 -18.86 -55.57 19.65
C SER A 647 -19.39 -55.81 21.05
N GLY A 648 -18.57 -56.46 21.88
CA GLY A 648 -18.93 -56.86 23.24
C GLY A 648 -19.39 -58.31 23.32
N ASN A 649 -20.29 -58.61 24.24
CA ASN A 649 -20.59 -60.00 24.61
C ASN A 649 -21.73 -60.61 23.80
N CYS A 650 -21.63 -60.37 22.49
CA CYS A 650 -22.54 -60.88 21.50
C CYS A 650 -21.86 -60.99 20.13
N THR A 651 -22.50 -61.69 19.20
CA THR A 651 -22.09 -61.70 17.80
C THR A 651 -23.28 -61.30 16.91
N VAL A 652 -23.02 -60.81 15.69
CA VAL A 652 -24.06 -60.49 14.69
C VAL A 652 -23.63 -60.90 13.28
N THR A 653 -24.59 -61.32 12.44
CA THR A 653 -24.35 -61.58 11.00
C THR A 653 -24.48 -60.30 10.14
N THR A 654 -23.75 -60.21 9.03
CA THR A 654 -23.63 -59.00 8.17
C THR A 654 -23.54 -59.39 6.68
N PRO A 655 -24.04 -58.59 5.72
CA PRO A 655 -24.74 -57.29 5.84
C PRO A 655 -26.19 -57.44 6.37
N ALA A 656 -26.87 -56.32 6.63
CA ALA A 656 -28.27 -56.34 7.10
C ALA A 656 -29.22 -56.96 6.06
N PRO A 657 -30.26 -57.73 6.49
CA PRO A 657 -30.64 -58.05 7.87
C PRO A 657 -29.73 -59.08 8.56
N GLY A 658 -29.54 -58.96 9.89
CA GLY A 658 -28.62 -59.82 10.68
C GLY A 658 -29.24 -60.41 11.96
N THR A 659 -28.58 -61.39 12.58
CA THR A 659 -29.02 -62.12 13.80
C THR A 659 -28.03 -61.99 14.94
N VAL A 660 -28.48 -61.73 16.18
CA VAL A 660 -27.69 -61.44 17.39
C VAL A 660 -27.73 -62.59 18.42
N HIS A 661 -26.57 -63.03 18.92
CA HIS A 661 -26.39 -64.09 19.93
C HIS A 661 -25.68 -63.57 21.20
N ILE A 662 -26.10 -63.97 22.43
CA ILE A 662 -25.53 -63.51 23.73
C ILE A 662 -24.48 -64.51 24.25
N THR A 663 -23.26 -64.04 24.51
CA THR A 663 -22.13 -64.91 24.90
C THR A 663 -21.52 -64.58 26.27
N GLY A 664 -21.97 -63.52 26.92
CA GLY A 664 -21.36 -63.04 28.16
C GLY A 664 -22.07 -61.83 28.76
N ALA A 665 -21.81 -61.57 30.02
CA ALA A 665 -22.35 -60.44 30.73
C ALA A 665 -21.54 -59.18 30.47
N GLY A 666 -22.17 -58.13 29.96
CA GLY A 666 -21.55 -56.85 29.59
C GLY A 666 -22.36 -56.19 28.49
N ASN A 667 -21.78 -55.26 27.76
CA ASN A 667 -22.54 -54.59 26.69
C ASN A 667 -22.48 -55.42 25.42
N CYS A 668 -23.58 -55.42 24.67
CA CYS A 668 -23.57 -55.76 23.26
C CYS A 668 -23.93 -54.51 22.49
N THR A 669 -23.08 -54.11 21.56
CA THR A 669 -23.37 -53.00 20.67
C THR A 669 -23.40 -53.51 19.25
N ILE A 670 -24.55 -53.32 18.60
CA ILE A 670 -24.67 -53.53 17.16
C ILE A 670 -24.50 -52.18 16.49
N THR A 671 -23.42 -52.04 15.73
CA THR A 671 -23.13 -50.85 14.93
C THR A 671 -23.61 -51.08 13.51
N ALA A 672 -24.53 -50.23 13.05
CA ALA A 672 -24.92 -50.14 11.66
C ALA A 672 -24.14 -48.99 10.99
N SER A 673 -23.42 -49.29 9.92
CA SER A 673 -22.53 -48.35 9.24
C SER A 673 -22.87 -48.21 7.76
N GLN A 674 -22.73 -47.00 7.22
CA GLN A 674 -22.83 -46.71 5.80
C GLN A 674 -21.76 -45.67 5.40
N ALA A 675 -20.78 -46.09 4.61
CA ALA A 675 -19.61 -45.29 4.23
C ALA A 675 -19.93 -44.17 3.23
N GLY A 676 -21.09 -44.21 2.56
CA GLY A 676 -21.45 -43.26 1.52
C GLY A 676 -20.69 -43.48 0.21
N ASN A 677 -20.67 -42.47 -0.64
CA ASN A 677 -20.06 -42.55 -1.97
C ASN A 677 -19.62 -41.16 -2.49
N ALA A 678 -19.50 -40.99 -3.81
CA ALA A 678 -19.15 -39.70 -4.44
C ALA A 678 -20.22 -38.61 -4.23
N THR A 679 -21.49 -38.99 -4.02
CA THR A 679 -22.67 -38.11 -3.93
C THR A 679 -23.14 -37.90 -2.49
N PHE A 680 -23.01 -38.93 -1.63
CA PHE A 680 -23.48 -38.90 -0.25
C PHE A 680 -22.32 -38.98 0.74
N ASN A 681 -22.37 -38.15 1.78
CA ASN A 681 -21.47 -38.25 2.95
C ASN A 681 -21.71 -39.58 3.67
N ALA A 682 -20.72 -40.13 4.37
CA ALA A 682 -20.96 -41.27 5.24
C ALA A 682 -22.12 -40.96 6.20
N ALA A 683 -23.05 -41.90 6.38
CA ALA A 683 -24.07 -41.73 7.39
C ALA A 683 -23.41 -41.84 8.76
N THR A 684 -23.89 -41.07 9.74
CA THR A 684 -23.48 -41.30 11.13
C THR A 684 -23.84 -42.73 11.49
N ASN A 685 -22.86 -43.51 11.94
CA ASN A 685 -23.10 -44.88 12.37
C ASN A 685 -24.17 -44.87 13.46
N VAL A 686 -25.21 -45.69 13.28
CA VAL A 686 -26.24 -45.82 14.31
C VAL A 686 -25.91 -47.07 15.10
N GLN A 687 -25.58 -46.85 16.36
CA GLN A 687 -25.31 -47.90 17.32
C GLN A 687 -26.56 -48.18 18.12
N GLN A 688 -26.92 -49.45 18.18
CA GLN A 688 -27.90 -49.92 19.14
C GLN A 688 -27.14 -50.77 20.15
N SER A 689 -26.78 -50.10 21.24
CA SER A 689 -26.25 -50.75 22.42
C SER A 689 -27.43 -51.23 23.25
N PHE A 690 -27.37 -52.49 23.63
CA PHE A 690 -28.19 -53.02 24.68
C PHE A 690 -27.27 -53.65 25.70
N THR A 691 -27.58 -53.43 26.97
CA THR A 691 -26.80 -54.07 28.03
C THR A 691 -27.24 -55.51 28.10
N ILE A 692 -26.28 -56.42 28.19
CA ILE A 692 -26.47 -57.77 28.70
C ILE A 692 -25.99 -57.71 30.14
N ALA A 693 -26.88 -57.41 31.08
CA ALA A 693 -26.47 -57.08 32.44
C ALA A 693 -25.62 -58.20 33.09
N LYS A 694 -24.41 -57.81 33.56
CA LYS A 694 -23.69 -58.51 34.63
C LYS A 694 -24.50 -58.45 35.91
N ALA A 695 -24.36 -59.46 36.75
CA ALA A 695 -24.88 -59.39 38.10
C ALA A 695 -24.09 -58.37 38.94
N ALA A 696 -24.73 -57.32 39.48
CA ALA A 696 -24.08 -56.10 39.98
C ALA A 696 -23.19 -56.22 41.26
N THR A 697 -22.11 -55.40 41.38
CA THR A 697 -21.11 -55.39 42.51
C THR A 697 -20.62 -53.96 42.96
N THR A 698 -19.88 -53.76 44.08
CA THR A 698 -19.44 -52.42 44.64
C THR A 698 -18.02 -52.40 45.30
N THR A 699 -17.15 -51.35 45.16
CA THR A 699 -15.71 -51.28 45.64
C THR A 699 -15.22 -49.93 46.28
N ALA A 700 -14.30 -49.90 47.29
CA ALA A 700 -13.75 -48.66 47.97
C ALA A 700 -12.19 -48.64 48.22
N VAL A 701 -11.49 -47.47 48.36
CA VAL A 701 -9.96 -47.33 48.34
C VAL A 701 -9.32 -46.28 49.30
N SER A 702 -8.07 -46.48 49.81
CA SER A 702 -7.25 -45.53 50.63
C SER A 702 -5.69 -45.62 50.44
N ALA A 703 -4.87 -44.62 50.87
CA ALA A 703 -3.38 -44.54 50.69
C ALA A 703 -2.55 -43.85 51.82
N THR A 704 -1.27 -44.27 52.06
CA THR A 704 -0.31 -43.62 53.00
C THR A 704 1.19 -43.88 52.67
N PRO A 705 2.12 -42.89 52.72
CA PRO A 705 1.92 -41.42 52.85
C PRO A 705 1.58 -40.75 51.51
N ASN A 706 0.92 -39.58 51.55
CA ASN A 706 0.50 -38.81 50.37
C ASN A 706 0.50 -37.30 50.71
N PRO A 707 1.37 -36.44 50.10
CA PRO A 707 2.34 -36.67 49.03
C PRO A 707 3.56 -37.53 49.39
N SER A 708 4.34 -37.97 48.39
CA SER A 708 5.57 -38.76 48.55
C SER A 708 6.71 -38.30 47.62
N ASN A 709 7.96 -38.51 48.03
CA ASN A 709 9.13 -38.27 47.18
C ASN A 709 9.26 -39.33 46.08
N SER A 710 9.96 -39.01 44.98
CA SER A 710 10.34 -40.00 43.98
C SER A 710 11.15 -41.13 44.63
N GLY A 711 10.70 -42.38 44.49
CA GLY A 711 11.32 -43.56 45.11
C GLY A 711 10.88 -43.89 46.55
N GLN A 712 9.97 -43.12 47.16
CA GLN A 712 9.45 -43.39 48.51
C GLN A 712 8.33 -44.45 48.49
N ASN A 713 8.28 -45.32 49.52
CA ASN A 713 7.27 -46.39 49.59
C ASN A 713 5.88 -45.86 49.99
N VAL A 714 4.84 -46.28 49.27
CA VAL A 714 3.43 -45.92 49.49
C VAL A 714 2.55 -47.18 49.52
N THR A 715 1.58 -47.25 50.44
CA THR A 715 0.65 -48.39 50.62
C THR A 715 -0.80 -48.02 50.26
N PHE A 716 -1.52 -48.92 49.56
CA PHE A 716 -2.91 -48.80 49.08
C PHE A 716 -3.82 -49.98 49.53
N THR A 717 -5.10 -49.74 49.83
CA THR A 717 -6.08 -50.76 50.35
C THR A 717 -7.46 -50.71 49.67
N ALA A 718 -8.13 -51.85 49.38
CA ALA A 718 -9.43 -51.95 48.65
C ALA A 718 -10.41 -53.09 49.07
N THR A 719 -11.75 -52.94 48.89
CA THR A 719 -12.83 -53.86 49.40
C THR A 719 -14.07 -53.97 48.47
N VAL A 720 -14.71 -55.16 48.22
CA VAL A 720 -15.69 -55.50 47.10
C VAL A 720 -16.93 -56.43 47.43
N THR A 721 -18.17 -56.25 46.87
CA THR A 721 -19.45 -57.04 47.16
C THR A 721 -20.53 -57.24 46.00
N SER A 722 -21.45 -58.29 45.90
CA SER A 722 -22.50 -58.58 44.80
C SER A 722 -23.81 -59.42 45.12
N GLY A 723 -24.83 -59.44 44.23
CA GLY A 723 -26.17 -60.09 44.40
C GLY A 723 -26.60 -61.33 43.55
N ALA A 724 -25.90 -61.81 42.51
CA ALA A 724 -26.22 -63.09 41.83
C ALA A 724 -25.23 -64.24 42.16
N GLY A 725 -24.41 -64.04 43.21
CA GLY A 725 -23.31 -64.90 43.69
C GLY A 725 -22.11 -64.10 44.26
N THR A 726 -21.18 -64.75 44.97
CA THR A 726 -19.99 -64.12 45.57
C THR A 726 -18.99 -63.72 44.49
N PRO A 727 -18.59 -62.45 44.39
CA PRO A 727 -17.63 -62.01 43.40
C PRO A 727 -16.29 -62.67 43.64
N THR A 728 -15.79 -63.36 42.61
CA THR A 728 -14.45 -63.93 42.63
C THR A 728 -13.53 -63.16 41.71
N GLY A 729 -12.23 -63.16 42.01
CA GLY A 729 -11.26 -62.51 41.14
C GLY A 729 -10.33 -61.65 41.95
N THR A 730 -9.94 -60.53 41.37
CA THR A 730 -8.79 -59.76 41.84
C THR A 730 -9.13 -58.29 41.88
N VAL A 731 -8.60 -57.59 42.86
CA VAL A 731 -8.52 -56.14 42.81
C VAL A 731 -7.15 -55.75 42.30
N GLN A 732 -7.16 -55.02 41.20
CA GLN A 732 -5.97 -54.46 40.63
C GLN A 732 -5.86 -53.01 41.11
N PHE A 733 -4.86 -52.73 41.96
CA PHE A 733 -4.47 -51.37 42.26
C PHE A 733 -3.78 -50.78 41.06
N LYS A 734 -4.23 -49.59 40.70
CA LYS A 734 -3.81 -48.89 39.52
C LYS A 734 -3.48 -47.46 39.84
N ASP A 735 -2.63 -46.91 39.01
CA ASP A 735 -2.23 -45.53 38.99
C ASP A 735 -2.43 -44.97 37.59
N GLY A 736 -3.37 -44.03 37.44
CA GLY A 736 -3.78 -43.54 36.12
C GLY A 736 -4.30 -44.66 35.23
N GLY A 737 -4.79 -45.76 35.82
CA GLY A 737 -5.18 -46.98 35.12
C GLY A 737 -4.07 -48.03 34.95
N THR A 738 -2.81 -47.72 35.27
CA THR A 738 -1.67 -48.64 35.16
C THR A 738 -1.53 -49.49 36.40
N ASN A 739 -1.40 -50.80 36.25
CA ASN A 739 -1.24 -51.72 37.37
C ASN A 739 0.05 -51.44 38.14
N LEU A 740 -0.06 -51.08 39.42
CA LEU A 740 1.10 -50.79 40.24
C LEU A 740 1.88 -52.03 40.70
N GLY A 741 1.31 -53.21 40.46
CA GLY A 741 1.89 -54.54 40.71
C GLY A 741 0.92 -55.62 40.26
N SER A 742 1.14 -56.86 40.69
CA SER A 742 0.21 -57.96 40.37
C SER A 742 -1.18 -57.69 40.94
N ALA A 743 -2.20 -58.21 40.25
CA ALA A 743 -3.57 -58.14 40.71
C ALA A 743 -3.67 -58.89 42.04
N GLN A 744 -4.23 -58.23 43.04
CA GLN A 744 -4.31 -58.77 44.39
C GLN A 744 -5.61 -59.56 44.47
N THR A 745 -5.50 -60.86 44.68
CA THR A 745 -6.68 -61.72 44.80
C THR A 745 -7.56 -61.21 45.93
N LEU A 746 -8.85 -61.11 45.63
CA LEU A 746 -9.81 -60.98 46.69
C LEU A 746 -9.68 -62.20 47.59
N ASN A 747 -9.46 -61.96 48.87
CA ASN A 747 -9.61 -63.02 49.85
C ASN A 747 -11.09 -63.45 49.93
N GLY A 748 -11.40 -64.49 50.70
CA GLY A 748 -12.76 -65.01 50.85
C GLY A 748 -13.80 -64.01 51.41
N SER A 749 -13.38 -62.80 51.78
CA SER A 749 -14.21 -61.68 52.26
C SER A 749 -14.25 -60.48 51.31
N GLY A 750 -13.62 -60.56 50.13
CA GLY A 750 -13.68 -59.51 49.12
C GLY A 750 -12.70 -58.34 49.30
N VAL A 751 -11.56 -58.53 49.98
CA VAL A 751 -10.56 -57.45 50.27
C VAL A 751 -9.20 -57.70 49.60
N ALA A 752 -8.48 -56.63 49.24
CA ALA A 752 -7.10 -56.68 48.70
C ALA A 752 -6.22 -55.45 49.11
N THR A 753 -4.89 -55.58 49.13
CA THR A 753 -3.91 -54.53 49.52
C THR A 753 -2.63 -54.54 48.67
N PHE A 754 -1.98 -53.38 48.45
CA PHE A 754 -0.78 -53.27 47.61
C PHE A 754 0.19 -52.16 48.09
N SER A 755 1.52 -52.28 47.90
CA SER A 755 2.52 -51.25 48.26
C SER A 755 3.61 -51.11 47.19
N THR A 756 4.13 -49.90 46.96
CA THR A 756 5.14 -49.62 45.94
C THR A 756 6.05 -48.43 46.24
N THR A 757 7.32 -48.51 45.83
CA THR A 757 8.29 -47.40 45.76
C THR A 757 8.46 -46.85 44.35
N ALA A 758 7.79 -47.44 43.35
CA ALA A 758 8.09 -47.26 41.93
C ALA A 758 7.31 -46.11 41.24
N LEU A 759 6.59 -45.29 42.01
CA LEU A 759 5.85 -44.16 41.45
C LEU A 759 6.81 -43.11 40.90
N THR A 760 6.63 -42.76 39.63
CA THR A 760 7.40 -41.69 38.98
C THR A 760 6.91 -40.32 39.44
N PRO A 761 7.67 -39.22 39.25
CA PRO A 761 7.13 -37.87 39.43
C PRO A 761 5.79 -37.69 38.67
N GLY A 762 4.75 -37.18 39.34
CA GLY A 762 3.39 -36.92 38.83
C GLY A 762 2.30 -36.99 39.91
N VAL A 763 1.07 -36.58 39.57
CA VAL A 763 -0.12 -36.92 40.37
C VAL A 763 -0.75 -38.17 39.81
N HIS A 764 -0.89 -39.15 40.69
CA HIS A 764 -1.24 -40.52 40.39
C HIS A 764 -2.68 -40.78 40.78
N ALA A 765 -3.53 -41.00 39.78
CA ALA A 765 -4.95 -41.27 40.00
C ALA A 765 -5.10 -42.71 40.46
N ILE A 766 -5.04 -42.93 41.78
CA ILE A 766 -5.08 -44.28 42.32
C ILE A 766 -6.50 -44.82 42.30
N THR A 767 -6.71 -45.89 41.54
CA THR A 767 -7.95 -46.67 41.55
C THR A 767 -7.67 -48.09 41.99
N ALA A 768 -8.68 -48.73 42.56
CA ALA A 768 -8.65 -50.16 42.77
C ALA A 768 -9.84 -50.74 42.02
N ASP A 769 -9.52 -51.42 40.93
CA ASP A 769 -10.51 -52.04 40.07
C ASP A 769 -10.66 -53.46 40.53
N TYR A 770 -11.80 -53.75 41.14
CA TYR A 770 -12.23 -55.11 41.20
C TYR A 770 -12.52 -55.61 39.78
N SER A 771 -11.86 -56.69 39.40
CA SER A 771 -11.89 -57.28 38.07
C SER A 771 -13.28 -57.73 37.62
N GLY A 772 -14.27 -57.68 38.52
CA GLY A 772 -15.45 -58.50 38.36
C GLY A 772 -15.03 -59.95 38.25
N ASP A 773 -15.94 -60.72 37.73
CA ASP A 773 -15.54 -61.85 36.91
C ASP A 773 -16.39 -61.84 35.66
N VAL A 774 -16.39 -62.97 34.98
CA VAL A 774 -17.07 -63.13 33.70
C VAL A 774 -18.58 -62.85 33.80
N ASN A 775 -19.18 -63.01 34.98
CA ASN A 775 -20.64 -62.93 35.16
C ASN A 775 -21.06 -61.88 36.19
N PHE A 776 -20.17 -61.58 37.14
CA PHE A 776 -20.33 -60.54 38.13
C PHE A 776 -19.71 -59.24 37.66
N ALA A 777 -20.45 -58.15 37.84
CA ALA A 777 -20.05 -56.83 37.45
C ALA A 777 -18.70 -56.50 38.08
N THR A 778 -17.84 -55.87 37.31
CA THR A 778 -16.71 -55.15 37.87
C THR A 778 -17.25 -54.05 38.78
N SER A 779 -16.50 -53.71 39.81
CA SER A 779 -16.70 -52.45 40.51
C SER A 779 -15.35 -51.82 40.78
N SER A 780 -15.32 -50.52 40.97
CA SER A 780 -14.08 -49.81 41.19
C SER A 780 -14.27 -48.82 42.32
N GLY A 781 -13.19 -48.56 43.05
CA GLY A 781 -13.10 -47.47 44.01
C GLY A 781 -11.92 -46.58 43.66
N THR A 782 -11.98 -45.33 44.06
CA THR A 782 -10.96 -44.32 43.74
C THR A 782 -10.45 -43.67 45.03
N LEU A 783 -9.14 -43.44 45.12
CA LEU A 783 -8.54 -42.62 46.16
C LEU A 783 -8.82 -41.15 45.86
N SER A 784 -9.60 -40.49 46.72
CA SER A 784 -9.90 -39.06 46.57
C SER A 784 -8.62 -38.22 46.64
N GLY A 785 -8.40 -37.34 45.65
CA GLY A 785 -7.23 -36.45 45.56
C GLY A 785 -5.96 -37.05 44.92
N GLY A 786 -5.94 -38.35 44.60
CA GLY A 786 -4.79 -39.05 44.01
C GLY A 786 -3.55 -39.11 44.92
N GLN A 787 -2.49 -39.81 44.49
CA GLN A 787 -1.19 -39.87 45.15
C GLN A 787 -0.22 -38.87 44.49
N GLN A 788 0.40 -37.95 45.21
CA GLN A 788 1.24 -36.90 44.60
C GLN A 788 2.74 -37.22 44.73
N VAL A 789 3.51 -37.13 43.63
CA VAL A 789 4.95 -37.48 43.53
C VAL A 789 5.73 -36.42 42.72
N GLY A 790 6.96 -36.04 43.12
CA GLY A 790 7.83 -35.14 42.32
C GLY A 790 7.63 -33.63 42.51
N SER A 791 8.21 -32.79 41.64
CA SER A 791 8.13 -31.30 41.69
C SER A 791 6.88 -30.78 40.98
N ILE A 792 6.04 -30.03 41.69
CA ILE A 792 4.74 -29.57 41.23
C ILE A 792 4.73 -28.04 41.18
N ILE A 793 4.41 -27.46 40.01
CA ILE A 793 4.16 -26.02 39.83
C ILE A 793 2.66 -25.78 39.67
N ARG A 794 2.12 -24.80 40.41
CA ARG A 794 0.70 -24.42 40.33
C ARG A 794 0.49 -22.99 40.82
N PHE A 795 -0.62 -22.38 40.44
CA PHE A 795 -1.11 -21.20 41.16
C PHE A 795 -1.34 -21.55 42.64
N SER A 796 -1.07 -20.59 43.52
CA SER A 796 -1.33 -20.73 44.96
C SER A 796 -2.82 -20.87 45.29
N SER A 797 -3.69 -20.39 44.39
CA SER A 797 -5.15 -20.45 44.46
C SER A 797 -5.73 -20.63 43.06
N SER A 798 -6.91 -21.26 42.96
CA SER A 798 -7.71 -21.31 41.73
C SER A 798 -8.43 -19.98 41.44
N THR A 799 -8.53 -19.10 42.44
CA THR A 799 -9.21 -17.81 42.35
C THR A 799 -8.41 -16.71 43.05
N TYR A 800 -8.32 -15.54 42.43
CA TYR A 800 -7.78 -14.30 42.98
C TYR A 800 -8.86 -13.21 42.88
N ASN A 801 -8.88 -12.26 43.82
CA ASN A 801 -9.85 -11.16 43.82
C ASN A 801 -9.12 -9.84 44.03
N THR A 802 -9.59 -8.78 43.37
CA THR A 802 -9.11 -7.40 43.54
C THR A 802 -10.26 -6.41 43.31
N THR A 803 -10.05 -5.15 43.67
CA THR A 803 -10.91 -4.01 43.30
C THR A 803 -10.23 -3.18 42.21
N GLU A 804 -10.99 -2.35 41.50
CA GLU A 804 -10.48 -1.49 40.42
C GLU A 804 -9.51 -0.42 40.95
N ASN A 805 -9.82 0.20 42.11
CA ASN A 805 -8.91 1.15 42.75
C ASN A 805 -7.62 0.55 43.34
N ALA A 806 -7.45 -0.78 43.29
CA ALA A 806 -6.25 -1.41 43.81
C ALA A 806 -5.00 -1.02 42.99
N GLY A 807 -5.18 -0.62 41.74
CA GLY A 807 -4.12 -0.29 40.79
C GLY A 807 -3.34 -1.51 40.30
N PHE A 808 -3.12 -2.54 41.12
CA PHE A 808 -2.55 -3.81 40.69
C PHE A 808 -2.91 -4.96 41.62
N THR A 809 -2.79 -6.19 41.14
CA THR A 809 -2.88 -7.40 41.94
C THR A 809 -1.67 -8.31 41.73
N THR A 810 -1.24 -8.98 42.80
CA THR A 810 -0.09 -9.88 42.79
C THR A 810 -0.54 -11.32 42.69
N ILE A 811 -0.13 -12.01 41.64
CA ILE A 811 -0.43 -13.43 41.43
C ILE A 811 0.74 -14.27 41.91
N THR A 812 0.45 -15.28 42.74
CA THR A 812 1.47 -16.15 43.35
C THR A 812 1.47 -17.54 42.75
N VAL A 813 2.64 -18.00 42.29
CA VAL A 813 2.88 -19.35 41.76
C VAL A 813 3.77 -20.11 42.73
N GLN A 814 3.30 -21.28 43.15
CA GLN A 814 3.96 -22.15 44.11
C GLN A 814 4.72 -23.28 43.43
N ARG A 815 5.82 -23.68 44.07
CA ARG A 815 6.55 -24.91 43.80
C ARG A 815 6.52 -25.80 45.03
N VAL A 816 6.02 -27.03 44.92
CA VAL A 816 5.92 -28.00 46.02
C VAL A 816 6.44 -29.38 45.61
N GLY A 817 6.84 -30.21 46.57
CA GLY A 817 7.40 -31.55 46.31
C GLY A 817 8.93 -31.53 46.10
N ASP A 818 9.43 -32.15 45.03
CA ASP A 818 10.88 -32.29 44.78
C ASP A 818 11.54 -30.95 44.37
N LEU A 819 12.53 -30.49 45.14
CA LEU A 819 13.20 -29.21 44.89
C LEU A 819 14.57 -29.35 44.19
N SER A 820 14.99 -30.56 43.82
CA SER A 820 16.38 -30.84 43.44
C SER A 820 16.87 -30.19 42.14
N GLN A 821 15.98 -29.82 41.21
CA GLN A 821 16.34 -29.27 39.89
C GLN A 821 15.86 -27.83 39.65
N ALA A 822 16.44 -27.11 38.68
CA ALA A 822 15.94 -25.81 38.23
C ALA A 822 14.69 -25.94 37.34
N VAL A 823 13.78 -24.97 37.42
CA VAL A 823 12.47 -24.99 36.74
C VAL A 823 12.13 -23.61 36.19
N SER A 824 11.45 -23.54 35.03
CA SER A 824 10.79 -22.30 34.57
C SER A 824 9.38 -22.55 34.08
N VAL A 825 8.48 -21.57 34.23
CA VAL A 825 7.13 -21.61 33.66
C VAL A 825 6.74 -20.25 33.11
N ASP A 826 6.08 -20.22 31.96
CA ASP A 826 5.52 -18.99 31.40
C ASP A 826 4.14 -18.70 32.01
N TYR A 827 3.79 -17.43 32.13
CA TYR A 827 2.45 -16.97 32.51
C TYR A 827 1.90 -15.99 31.47
N THR A 828 0.58 -15.94 31.32
CA THR A 828 -0.12 -14.96 30.49
C THR A 828 -1.52 -14.67 31.03
N THR A 829 -1.99 -13.44 30.85
CA THR A 829 -3.42 -13.07 30.89
C THR A 829 -4.03 -13.16 29.49
N PRO A 830 -5.36 -13.01 29.34
CA PRO A 830 -6.00 -12.87 28.03
C PRO A 830 -5.48 -11.64 27.27
N ASP A 831 -5.54 -11.72 25.94
CA ASP A 831 -5.20 -10.66 24.99
C ASP A 831 -6.28 -10.60 23.91
N ASP A 832 -6.72 -9.40 23.57
CA ASP A 832 -7.71 -9.14 22.53
C ASP A 832 -7.14 -8.36 21.34
N SER A 833 -5.81 -8.21 21.25
CA SER A 833 -5.16 -7.44 20.18
C SER A 833 -5.39 -7.98 18.76
N THR A 834 -5.95 -9.18 18.64
CA THR A 834 -6.34 -9.84 17.37
C THR A 834 -7.85 -9.97 17.20
N ALA A 835 -8.64 -9.41 18.12
CA ALA A 835 -10.09 -9.50 18.08
C ALA A 835 -10.67 -8.76 16.85
N THR A 836 -11.64 -9.39 16.21
CA THR A 836 -12.35 -8.85 15.05
C THR A 836 -13.52 -7.94 15.43
N ALA A 837 -13.79 -7.79 16.73
CA ALA A 837 -14.73 -6.84 17.30
C ALA A 837 -14.22 -6.35 18.66
N VAL A 838 -14.39 -5.05 18.94
CA VAL A 838 -14.08 -4.45 20.25
C VAL A 838 -15.36 -4.42 21.06
N LEU A 839 -15.34 -5.06 22.24
CA LEU A 839 -16.42 -4.92 23.20
C LEU A 839 -16.26 -3.56 23.90
N PRO A 840 -17.32 -2.73 23.99
CA PRO A 840 -17.26 -1.50 24.78
C PRO A 840 -16.89 -1.80 26.23
N CYS A 841 -16.07 -0.96 26.86
CA CYS A 841 -15.71 -1.05 28.30
C CYS A 841 -16.88 -0.71 29.24
N SER A 842 -18.12 -0.71 28.75
CA SER A 842 -19.32 -0.51 29.57
C SER A 842 -20.19 -1.78 29.52
N THR A 843 -19.59 -2.90 29.14
CA THR A 843 -20.32 -4.11 28.78
C THR A 843 -20.31 -5.07 29.96
N ALA A 844 -21.38 -5.02 30.76
CA ALA A 844 -21.64 -5.92 31.88
C ALA A 844 -21.88 -7.40 31.45
N ASN A 845 -20.85 -8.05 30.94
CA ASN A 845 -20.85 -9.47 30.52
C ASN A 845 -20.12 -10.38 31.54
N GLY A 846 -19.49 -9.79 32.57
CA GLY A 846 -18.75 -10.49 33.62
C GLY A 846 -17.35 -10.96 33.18
N VAL A 847 -16.80 -10.42 32.10
CA VAL A 847 -15.49 -10.77 31.53
C VAL A 847 -14.61 -9.54 31.44
N ALA A 848 -13.52 -9.55 32.20
CA ALA A 848 -12.55 -8.46 32.19
C ALA A 848 -11.78 -8.43 30.87
N SER A 849 -11.62 -7.23 30.34
CA SER A 849 -10.99 -6.82 29.10
C SER A 849 -9.58 -6.22 29.32
N PRO A 850 -8.56 -6.69 28.57
CA PRO A 850 -7.18 -6.19 28.67
C PRO A 850 -6.97 -4.76 28.13
N ARG A 851 -8.03 -4.10 27.65
CA ARG A 851 -8.00 -2.70 27.17
C ARG A 851 -8.68 -1.74 28.14
N CYS A 852 -9.54 -2.26 29.00
CA CYS A 852 -10.41 -1.50 29.89
C CYS A 852 -9.93 -1.70 31.33
N ASP A 853 -9.97 -2.93 31.84
CA ASP A 853 -9.97 -3.20 33.29
C ASP A 853 -8.60 -3.65 33.79
N PHE A 854 -7.75 -4.19 32.91
CA PHE A 854 -6.39 -4.60 33.25
C PHE A 854 -5.43 -4.46 32.07
N GLU A 855 -4.13 -4.49 32.36
CA GLU A 855 -3.10 -4.54 31.31
C GLU A 855 -2.65 -5.98 31.04
N THR A 856 -2.59 -6.37 29.75
CA THR A 856 -2.02 -7.67 29.34
C THR A 856 -0.64 -7.87 29.95
N THR A 857 -0.49 -8.92 30.76
CA THR A 857 0.78 -9.30 31.38
C THR A 857 1.15 -10.72 30.98
N LEU A 858 2.40 -10.91 30.57
CA LEU A 858 2.95 -12.22 30.28
C LEU A 858 4.45 -12.25 30.54
N GLY A 859 5.03 -13.43 30.77
CA GLY A 859 6.45 -13.56 31.08
C GLY A 859 6.83 -14.95 31.57
N THR A 860 8.06 -15.11 32.08
CA THR A 860 8.58 -16.41 32.56
C THR A 860 9.06 -16.31 34.02
N LEU A 861 8.53 -17.17 34.89
CA LEU A 861 9.04 -17.38 36.25
C LEU A 861 10.13 -18.45 36.26
N ARG A 862 11.21 -18.25 37.03
CA ARG A 862 12.35 -19.17 37.11
C ARG A 862 12.72 -19.49 38.56
N TRP A 863 12.95 -20.78 38.85
CA TRP A 863 13.48 -21.31 40.11
C TRP A 863 14.82 -21.97 39.86
N ALA A 864 15.81 -21.69 40.72
CA ALA A 864 17.05 -22.44 40.74
C ALA A 864 16.87 -23.82 41.41
N ALA A 865 17.86 -24.71 41.27
CA ALA A 865 17.90 -25.95 42.03
C ALA A 865 17.92 -25.65 43.54
N GLY A 866 17.08 -26.33 44.31
CA GLY A 866 16.89 -26.13 45.75
C GLY A 866 15.91 -25.01 46.14
N ASP A 867 15.47 -24.19 45.19
CA ASP A 867 14.55 -23.07 45.45
C ASP A 867 13.09 -23.54 45.43
N GLY A 868 12.46 -23.58 46.61
CA GLY A 868 11.04 -23.84 46.81
C GLY A 868 10.22 -22.60 47.19
N ALA A 869 10.81 -21.40 47.14
CA ALA A 869 10.10 -20.16 47.45
C ALA A 869 9.04 -19.89 46.37
N SER A 870 7.88 -19.35 46.76
CA SER A 870 6.89 -18.92 45.77
C SER A 870 7.44 -17.76 44.92
N LYS A 871 7.05 -17.69 43.65
CA LYS A 871 7.35 -16.56 42.76
C LYS A 871 6.06 -15.83 42.43
N THR A 872 6.17 -14.56 42.07
CA THR A 872 5.03 -13.70 41.82
C THR A 872 5.17 -12.94 40.51
N PHE A 873 4.04 -12.60 39.92
CA PHE A 873 3.95 -11.58 38.87
C PHE A 873 2.78 -10.64 39.16
N THR A 874 2.78 -9.48 38.51
CA THR A 874 1.78 -8.43 38.73
C THR A 874 0.87 -8.30 37.52
N VAL A 875 -0.44 -8.19 37.79
CA VAL A 875 -1.44 -7.73 36.81
C VAL A 875 -1.81 -6.31 37.20
N LEU A 876 -1.58 -5.36 36.31
CA LEU A 876 -1.95 -3.95 36.52
C LEU A 876 -3.45 -3.81 36.26
N ILE A 877 -4.16 -3.17 37.17
CA ILE A 877 -5.62 -2.98 37.15
C ILE A 877 -5.90 -1.52 36.85
N ASN A 878 -6.72 -1.26 35.85
CA ASN A 878 -7.06 0.08 35.41
C ASN A 878 -8.29 0.57 36.17
N GLN A 879 -8.36 1.88 36.38
CA GLN A 879 -9.50 2.53 36.99
C GLN A 879 -10.34 3.16 35.88
N ASP A 880 -11.65 2.91 35.91
CA ASP A 880 -12.62 3.63 35.09
C ASP A 880 -13.74 4.22 35.97
N ASN A 881 -14.84 4.62 35.34
CA ASN A 881 -16.04 5.12 36.00
C ASN A 881 -17.33 4.46 35.48
N PHE A 882 -17.20 3.33 34.78
CA PHE A 882 -18.32 2.51 34.38
C PHE A 882 -18.84 1.71 35.59
N VAL A 883 -20.11 1.32 35.52
CA VAL A 883 -20.72 0.48 36.55
C VAL A 883 -21.21 -0.77 35.83
N GLU A 884 -20.38 -1.79 35.82
CA GLU A 884 -20.60 -3.01 35.04
C GLU A 884 -20.63 -4.30 35.87
N GLY A 885 -20.27 -4.20 37.14
CA GLY A 885 -20.29 -5.27 38.12
C GLY A 885 -19.09 -6.21 37.97
N PRO A 886 -18.94 -7.18 38.91
CA PRO A 886 -17.71 -7.96 38.99
C PRO A 886 -17.37 -8.74 37.72
N GLU A 887 -16.14 -8.57 37.25
CA GLU A 887 -15.64 -9.13 36.01
C GLU A 887 -14.53 -10.14 36.23
N THR A 888 -14.33 -11.05 35.28
CA THR A 888 -13.36 -12.14 35.44
C THR A 888 -12.44 -12.32 34.24
N LEU A 889 -11.16 -12.60 34.50
CA LEU A 889 -10.20 -13.04 33.50
C LEU A 889 -9.52 -14.37 33.88
N THR A 890 -9.05 -15.10 32.88
CA THR A 890 -8.34 -16.37 33.08
C THR A 890 -6.82 -16.17 32.99
N LEU A 891 -6.14 -16.38 34.10
CA LEU A 891 -4.68 -16.48 34.18
C LEU A 891 -4.24 -17.85 33.68
N THR A 892 -3.18 -17.92 32.88
CA THR A 892 -2.69 -19.17 32.30
C THR A 892 -1.19 -19.35 32.55
N LEU A 893 -0.77 -20.57 32.89
CA LEU A 893 0.62 -21.04 32.92
C LEU A 893 0.89 -21.95 31.72
N SER A 894 2.03 -21.77 31.06
CA SER A 894 2.43 -22.53 29.87
C SER A 894 3.95 -22.78 29.83
N ASN A 895 4.44 -23.50 28.83
CA ASN A 895 5.87 -23.70 28.54
C ASN A 895 6.76 -24.08 29.75
N LEU A 896 6.26 -24.96 30.64
CA LEU A 896 7.01 -25.45 31.79
C LEU A 896 8.27 -26.21 31.35
N THR A 897 9.44 -25.81 31.84
CA THR A 897 10.74 -26.46 31.57
C THR A 897 11.42 -26.93 32.86
N GLY A 898 12.13 -28.07 32.80
CA GLY A 898 12.83 -28.70 33.93
C GLY A 898 12.59 -30.22 33.99
N ALA A 899 13.62 -31.01 34.32
CA ALA A 899 13.51 -32.47 34.34
C ALA A 899 12.72 -32.97 35.57
N GLY A 900 11.70 -33.82 35.35
CA GLY A 900 10.87 -34.40 36.42
C GLY A 900 9.83 -33.47 37.04
N VAL A 901 9.50 -32.37 36.34
CA VAL A 901 8.53 -31.34 36.76
C VAL A 901 7.23 -31.52 35.99
N LEU A 902 6.09 -31.39 36.67
CA LEU A 902 4.78 -31.57 36.06
C LEU A 902 3.79 -30.52 36.57
N PHE A 903 2.80 -30.19 35.74
CA PHE A 903 1.54 -29.64 36.22
C PHE A 903 0.68 -30.82 36.74
N PRO A 904 0.10 -30.71 37.94
CA PRO A 904 -0.51 -31.86 38.61
C PRO A 904 -1.77 -32.41 37.90
N THR A 905 -2.53 -31.60 37.15
CA THR A 905 -3.64 -32.01 36.24
C THR A 905 -3.98 -30.90 35.24
N SER A 906 -4.74 -31.19 34.16
CA SER A 906 -5.06 -30.25 33.05
C SER A 906 -5.95 -29.03 33.41
N GLY A 907 -6.20 -28.76 34.69
CA GLY A 907 -6.94 -27.59 35.20
C GLY A 907 -6.17 -26.77 36.24
N THR A 908 -4.88 -27.06 36.45
CA THR A 908 -4.00 -26.35 37.40
C THR A 908 -3.05 -25.37 36.72
N THR A 909 -3.10 -25.34 35.40
CA THR A 909 -2.44 -24.35 34.54
C THR A 909 -3.27 -23.08 34.39
N THR A 910 -4.49 -23.01 34.93
CA THR A 910 -5.32 -21.81 34.89
C THR A 910 -5.81 -21.41 36.28
N ALA A 911 -6.06 -20.11 36.48
CA ALA A 911 -6.73 -19.55 37.64
C ALA A 911 -7.61 -18.37 37.21
N THR A 912 -8.68 -18.10 37.94
CA THR A 912 -9.56 -16.96 37.66
C THR A 912 -9.16 -15.77 38.53
N LEU A 913 -9.01 -14.59 37.94
CA LEU A 913 -8.94 -13.33 38.67
C LEU A 913 -10.26 -12.59 38.50
N THR A 914 -10.90 -12.24 39.62
CA THR A 914 -12.11 -11.41 39.67
C THR A 914 -11.74 -9.99 40.05
N ILE A 915 -12.12 -9.03 39.22
CA ILE A 915 -12.04 -7.59 39.46
C ILE A 915 -13.44 -7.15 39.88
N THR A 916 -13.57 -6.47 41.00
CA THR A 916 -14.85 -5.97 41.52
C THR A 916 -14.88 -4.46 41.41
N ASP A 917 -15.96 -3.91 40.84
CA ASP A 917 -16.18 -2.46 40.77
C ASP A 917 -16.00 -1.80 42.13
N ASP A 918 -15.60 -0.53 42.09
CA ASP A 918 -15.52 0.27 43.28
C ASP A 918 -16.91 0.50 43.89
N VAL A 919 -16.94 0.65 45.22
CA VAL A 919 -18.19 0.96 45.93
C VAL A 919 -18.70 2.37 45.55
N THR A 920 -17.82 3.21 44.99
CA THR A 920 -18.14 4.57 44.53
C THR A 920 -17.23 4.93 43.36
N GLU A 921 -17.81 5.01 42.17
CA GLU A 921 -17.08 5.37 40.97
C GLU A 921 -16.61 6.82 40.94
N PRO A 922 -15.48 7.11 40.28
CA PRO A 922 -15.03 8.47 39.98
C PRO A 922 -16.12 9.29 39.27
N ALA A 923 -16.36 10.52 39.74
CA ALA A 923 -17.42 11.38 39.19
C ALA A 923 -17.13 11.92 37.77
N THR A 924 -15.87 11.84 37.33
CA THR A 924 -15.40 12.25 36.01
C THR A 924 -14.54 11.15 35.42
N ASN A 925 -14.27 11.19 34.11
CA ASN A 925 -13.39 10.23 33.47
C ASN A 925 -12.00 10.25 34.18
N PRO A 926 -11.52 9.13 34.72
CA PRO A 926 -10.29 9.09 35.52
C PRO A 926 -9.05 9.61 34.80
N ILE A 927 -9.02 9.54 33.46
CA ILE A 927 -7.87 10.05 32.68
C ILE A 927 -7.73 11.58 32.71
N ASP A 928 -8.74 12.30 33.19
CA ASP A 928 -8.66 13.73 33.43
C ASP A 928 -7.95 14.08 34.75
N ASP A 929 -7.82 13.12 35.67
CA ASP A 929 -7.01 13.29 36.89
C ASP A 929 -5.52 13.14 36.57
N THR A 930 -4.70 14.04 37.10
CA THR A 930 -3.26 14.10 36.79
C THR A 930 -2.48 12.91 37.34
N ASP A 931 -2.85 12.33 38.49
CA ASP A 931 -2.19 11.13 39.02
C ASP A 931 -2.49 9.92 38.13
N THR A 932 -3.76 9.72 37.82
CA THR A 932 -4.23 8.62 36.96
C THR A 932 -3.67 8.74 35.54
N PHE A 933 -3.68 9.94 34.96
CA PHE A 933 -3.11 10.21 33.63
C PHE A 933 -1.65 9.77 33.53
N VAL A 934 -0.81 10.17 34.49
CA VAL A 934 0.62 9.82 34.49
C VAL A 934 0.80 8.31 34.67
N ARG A 935 0.09 7.69 35.63
CA ARG A 935 0.16 6.23 35.84
C ARG A 935 -0.25 5.46 34.60
N GLN A 936 -1.34 5.88 33.95
CA GLN A 936 -1.81 5.23 32.75
C GLN A 936 -0.81 5.35 31.60
N HIS A 937 -0.07 6.46 31.49
CA HIS A 937 1.00 6.57 30.49
C HIS A 937 2.17 5.61 30.77
N TYR A 938 2.55 5.42 32.04
CA TYR A 938 3.54 4.38 32.38
C TYR A 938 3.03 2.98 32.02
N ARG A 939 1.73 2.71 32.17
CA ARG A 939 1.10 1.43 31.83
C ARG A 939 1.03 1.21 30.33
N ASP A 940 0.44 2.15 29.61
CA ASP A 940 0.22 2.09 28.17
C ASP A 940 1.56 2.00 27.40
N PHE A 941 2.55 2.81 27.79
CA PHE A 941 3.80 2.95 27.02
C PHE A 941 4.99 2.13 27.57
N LEU A 942 5.01 1.83 28.87
CA LEU A 942 6.12 1.11 29.53
C LEU A 942 5.69 -0.16 30.26
N ASN A 943 4.39 -0.48 30.31
CA ASN A 943 3.80 -1.66 30.94
C ASN A 943 4.25 -1.88 32.40
N ARG A 944 4.37 -0.79 33.16
CA ARG A 944 4.73 -0.76 34.59
C ARG A 944 4.05 0.41 35.29
N ASP A 945 4.08 0.42 36.63
CA ASP A 945 3.76 1.63 37.39
C ASP A 945 4.98 2.55 37.52
N PRO A 946 4.76 3.87 37.69
CA PRO A 946 5.84 4.81 37.95
C PRO A 946 6.47 4.58 39.33
N ASP A 947 7.78 4.81 39.43
CA ASP A 947 8.42 5.02 40.72
C ASP A 947 8.00 6.39 41.30
N ALA A 948 8.22 6.58 42.61
CA ALA A 948 7.77 7.77 43.31
C ALA A 948 8.35 9.08 42.72
N SER A 949 9.61 9.06 42.26
CA SER A 949 10.24 10.24 41.65
C SER A 949 9.71 10.52 40.25
N GLY A 950 9.52 9.50 39.42
CA GLY A 950 8.93 9.63 38.09
C GLY A 950 7.51 10.17 38.15
N LEU A 951 6.68 9.62 39.06
CA LEU A 951 5.32 10.11 39.29
C LEU A 951 5.32 11.59 39.70
N ALA A 952 6.14 11.96 40.69
CA ALA A 952 6.22 13.34 41.17
C ALA A 952 6.66 14.32 40.07
N PHE A 953 7.64 13.93 39.25
CA PHE A 953 8.16 14.76 38.15
C PHE A 953 7.10 15.06 37.10
N TRP A 954 6.41 14.03 36.59
CA TRP A 954 5.41 14.20 35.53
C TRP A 954 4.14 14.88 36.04
N LYS A 955 3.73 14.61 37.28
CA LYS A 955 2.62 15.32 37.92
C LYS A 955 2.92 16.80 38.06
N ASP A 956 4.10 17.18 38.57
CA ASP A 956 4.48 18.59 38.69
C ASP A 956 4.46 19.32 37.33
N ASN A 957 4.84 18.62 36.25
CA ASN A 957 4.79 19.16 34.89
C ASN A 957 3.37 19.57 34.45
N ILE A 958 2.34 18.87 34.91
CA ILE A 958 0.93 19.13 34.59
C ILE A 958 0.32 20.07 35.64
N ASP A 959 0.50 19.77 36.93
CA ASP A 959 -0.07 20.51 38.06
C ASP A 959 0.39 21.98 38.11
N LYS A 960 1.55 22.32 37.53
CA LYS A 960 1.99 23.73 37.40
C LYS A 960 0.98 24.60 36.66
N CYS A 961 0.07 24.04 35.85
CA CYS A 961 -0.99 24.78 35.17
C CYS A 961 -2.04 25.37 36.14
N ASN A 962 -2.19 24.78 37.32
CA ASN A 962 -3.04 25.29 38.39
C ASN A 962 -2.40 26.43 39.19
N ASP A 963 -1.08 26.61 39.07
CA ASP A 963 -0.34 27.66 39.75
C ASP A 963 -0.13 28.87 38.81
N PRO A 964 -0.79 30.01 39.05
CA PRO A 964 -0.65 31.19 38.20
C PRO A 964 0.79 31.72 38.10
N ALA A 965 1.67 31.43 39.07
CA ALA A 965 3.06 31.86 39.07
C ALA A 965 3.97 30.93 38.22
N ARG A 966 3.56 29.68 38.00
CA ARG A 966 4.31 28.67 37.22
C ARG A 966 3.68 28.36 35.86
N ARG A 967 2.43 28.76 35.63
CA ARG A 967 1.74 28.62 34.34
C ARG A 967 2.39 29.50 33.26
N PRO A 968 2.62 29.00 32.04
CA PRO A 968 3.10 29.81 30.92
C PRO A 968 2.27 31.08 30.71
N ALA A 969 2.94 32.21 30.53
CA ALA A 969 2.29 33.51 30.41
C ALA A 969 1.35 33.53 29.19
N GLY A 970 0.13 34.07 29.38
CA GLY A 970 -0.87 34.20 28.32
C GLY A 970 -1.74 32.98 28.07
N MET A 971 -1.52 31.85 28.77
CA MET A 971 -2.38 30.66 28.67
C MET A 971 -3.45 30.61 29.77
N SER A 972 -4.67 30.18 29.41
CA SER A 972 -5.68 29.75 30.37
C SER A 972 -5.27 28.42 31.04
N VAL A 973 -5.95 28.06 32.14
CA VAL A 973 -5.74 26.76 32.82
C VAL A 973 -5.95 25.62 31.82
N ALA A 974 -7.08 25.60 31.11
CA ALA A 974 -7.44 24.54 30.17
C ALA A 974 -6.43 24.41 29.01
N GLN A 975 -6.00 25.52 28.42
CA GLN A 975 -4.98 25.51 27.36
C GLN A 975 -3.63 24.98 27.87
N CYS A 976 -3.26 25.32 29.11
CA CYS A 976 -2.05 24.78 29.71
C CYS A 976 -2.15 23.27 29.91
N PHE A 977 -3.27 22.77 30.44
CA PHE A 977 -3.50 21.33 30.63
C PHE A 977 -3.43 20.56 29.31
N GLU A 978 -4.12 21.03 28.26
CA GLU A 978 -4.07 20.41 26.94
C GLU A 978 -2.63 20.29 26.41
N VAL A 979 -1.87 21.39 26.47
CA VAL A 979 -0.46 21.42 26.01
C VAL A 979 0.43 20.51 26.87
N GLN A 980 0.28 20.53 28.20
CA GLN A 980 1.12 19.71 29.07
C GLN A 980 0.76 18.22 28.97
N HIS A 981 -0.49 17.84 28.73
CA HIS A 981 -0.86 16.45 28.45
C HIS A 981 -0.21 15.97 27.15
N ILE A 982 -0.36 16.71 26.05
CA ILE A 982 0.26 16.38 24.76
C ILE A 982 1.78 16.21 24.89
N ASN A 983 2.45 17.18 25.54
CA ASN A 983 3.90 17.15 25.70
C ASN A 983 4.36 16.03 26.63
N THR A 984 3.63 15.79 27.73
CA THR A 984 3.94 14.70 28.66
C THR A 984 3.83 13.36 27.95
N SER A 985 2.75 13.14 27.20
CA SER A 985 2.56 11.92 26.43
C SER A 985 3.65 11.69 25.39
N ALA A 986 3.94 12.69 24.57
CA ALA A 986 4.99 12.58 23.55
C ALA A 986 6.37 12.32 24.18
N ALA A 987 6.62 12.86 25.38
CA ALA A 987 7.87 12.65 26.08
C ALA A 987 8.11 11.19 26.51
N PHE A 988 7.06 10.36 26.68
CA PHE A 988 7.25 8.93 26.94
C PHE A 988 7.95 8.23 25.77
N PHE A 989 7.51 8.50 24.53
CA PHE A 989 8.20 7.96 23.34
C PHE A 989 9.62 8.50 23.19
N LEU A 990 9.79 9.80 23.41
CA LEU A 990 11.08 10.49 23.26
C LEU A 990 12.05 10.16 24.39
N SER A 991 11.59 9.56 25.48
CA SER A 991 12.40 9.21 26.62
C SER A 991 13.52 8.24 26.25
N ILE A 992 14.67 8.39 26.91
CA ILE A 992 15.80 7.47 26.75
C ILE A 992 15.39 6.02 27.02
N GLU A 993 14.50 5.83 28.01
CA GLU A 993 13.98 4.51 28.38
C GLU A 993 13.25 3.87 27.20
N PHE A 994 12.27 4.54 26.61
CA PHE A 994 11.51 3.99 25.50
C PHE A 994 12.34 3.86 24.22
N GLN A 995 13.15 4.88 23.89
CA GLN A 995 14.02 4.89 22.70
C GLN A 995 14.99 3.70 22.66
N ASN A 996 15.38 3.18 23.84
CA ASN A 996 16.30 2.06 23.96
C ASN A 996 15.65 0.74 24.39
N THR A 997 14.36 0.73 24.68
CA THR A 997 13.59 -0.49 24.97
C THR A 997 12.61 -0.74 23.83
N GLY A 998 11.42 -0.13 23.85
CA GLY A 998 10.37 -0.34 22.86
C GLY A 998 10.79 0.00 21.44
N TYR A 999 11.39 1.17 21.21
CA TYR A 999 11.82 1.52 19.86
C TYR A 999 12.99 0.65 19.37
N PHE A 1000 13.85 0.17 20.28
CA PHE A 1000 14.88 -0.81 19.93
C PHE A 1000 14.28 -2.16 19.51
N VAL A 1001 13.24 -2.65 20.21
CA VAL A 1001 12.53 -3.88 19.85
C VAL A 1001 11.92 -3.78 18.45
N GLU A 1002 11.22 -2.69 18.16
CA GLU A 1002 10.64 -2.42 16.83
C GLU A 1002 11.72 -2.51 15.73
N ARG A 1003 12.88 -1.86 15.93
CA ARG A 1003 13.99 -1.92 14.96
C ARG A 1003 14.59 -3.30 14.82
N VAL A 1004 14.72 -4.07 15.90
CA VAL A 1004 15.19 -5.47 15.83
C VAL A 1004 14.26 -6.31 14.97
N TYR A 1005 12.94 -6.13 15.11
CA TYR A 1005 11.96 -6.79 14.25
C TYR A 1005 12.08 -6.32 12.79
N LYS A 1006 12.20 -5.01 12.56
CA LYS A 1006 12.40 -4.43 11.22
C LYS A 1006 13.65 -4.99 10.55
N THR A 1007 14.78 -5.05 11.25
CA THR A 1007 16.03 -5.62 10.73
C THR A 1007 15.91 -7.13 10.47
N ALA A 1008 15.30 -7.88 11.37
CA ALA A 1008 15.21 -9.33 11.25
C ALA A 1008 14.20 -9.82 10.20
N PHE A 1009 13.09 -9.11 10.00
CA PHE A 1009 11.99 -9.63 9.19
C PHE A 1009 11.51 -8.66 8.10
N GLY A 1010 11.92 -7.38 8.14
CA GLY A 1010 11.37 -6.35 7.27
C GLY A 1010 9.95 -5.97 7.70
N ASP A 1011 9.13 -5.58 6.73
CA ASP A 1011 7.69 -5.49 6.93
C ASP A 1011 7.12 -6.91 7.01
N ILE A 1012 6.21 -7.18 7.96
CA ILE A 1012 5.72 -8.56 8.20
C ILE A 1012 5.08 -9.09 6.89
N SER A 1013 5.43 -10.32 6.48
CA SER A 1013 4.94 -10.97 5.24
C SER A 1013 4.85 -12.50 5.39
N PRO A 1014 3.82 -13.19 4.82
CA PRO A 1014 2.61 -12.66 4.17
C PRO A 1014 1.38 -12.55 5.12
N PRO A 1015 0.42 -11.64 4.86
CA PRO A 1015 0.43 -10.59 3.82
C PRO A 1015 1.44 -9.49 4.13
N THR A 1016 1.92 -8.74 3.13
CA THR A 1016 2.81 -7.59 3.32
C THR A 1016 2.10 -6.51 4.14
N VAL A 1017 2.38 -6.42 5.43
CA VAL A 1017 1.79 -5.43 6.33
C VAL A 1017 2.80 -4.34 6.71
N PRO A 1018 2.39 -3.07 6.77
CA PRO A 1018 3.28 -1.92 6.91
C PRO A 1018 3.83 -1.71 8.34
N VAL A 1019 3.85 -2.75 9.16
CA VAL A 1019 4.36 -2.73 10.53
C VAL A 1019 5.33 -3.89 10.75
N PRO A 1020 6.40 -3.72 11.54
CA PRO A 1020 7.42 -4.76 11.72
C PRO A 1020 7.14 -5.71 12.90
N VAL A 1021 6.25 -5.36 13.83
CA VAL A 1021 5.98 -6.16 15.05
C VAL A 1021 4.50 -6.11 15.44
N ARG A 1022 4.01 -7.18 16.07
CA ARG A 1022 2.65 -7.30 16.63
C ARG A 1022 2.63 -6.94 18.12
N PHE A 1023 1.50 -6.47 18.63
CA PHE A 1023 1.35 -5.94 19.99
C PHE A 1023 1.89 -6.87 21.10
N THR A 1024 1.47 -8.14 21.12
CA THR A 1024 1.89 -9.10 22.16
C THR A 1024 3.39 -9.36 22.17
N ASN A 1025 3.98 -9.55 20.99
CA ASN A 1025 5.42 -9.67 20.82
C ASN A 1025 6.16 -8.42 21.31
N PHE A 1026 5.65 -7.24 20.94
CA PHE A 1026 6.22 -5.95 21.31
C PHE A 1026 6.28 -5.77 22.83
N ILE A 1027 5.18 -6.02 23.54
CA ILE A 1027 5.11 -5.86 25.00
C ILE A 1027 6.10 -6.80 25.71
N THR A 1028 6.10 -8.08 25.32
CA THR A 1028 6.99 -9.10 25.89
C THR A 1028 8.46 -8.72 25.76
N ASP A 1029 8.84 -8.32 24.56
CA ASP A 1029 10.24 -8.06 24.22
C ASP A 1029 10.71 -6.74 24.83
N THR A 1030 9.82 -5.73 24.90
CA THR A 1030 10.12 -4.45 25.55
C THR A 1030 10.35 -4.63 27.04
N GLN A 1031 9.55 -5.47 27.71
CA GLN A 1031 9.76 -5.82 29.12
C GLN A 1031 11.08 -6.55 29.36
N GLN A 1032 11.47 -7.46 28.46
CA GLN A 1032 12.75 -8.15 28.56
C GLN A 1032 13.93 -7.17 28.46
N VAL A 1033 13.87 -6.22 27.52
CA VAL A 1033 14.93 -5.21 27.34
C VAL A 1033 14.94 -4.20 28.50
N GLY A 1034 13.78 -3.79 29.00
CA GLY A 1034 13.62 -2.82 30.10
C GLY A 1034 13.80 -3.41 31.51
N ASN A 1035 13.98 -4.72 31.66
CA ASN A 1035 13.94 -5.39 32.96
C ASN A 1035 14.93 -4.80 33.99
N GLY A 1036 14.38 -4.18 35.03
CA GLY A 1036 15.11 -3.55 36.13
C GLY A 1036 15.91 -2.30 35.73
N VAL A 1037 15.68 -1.74 34.53
CA VAL A 1037 16.32 -0.51 34.06
C VAL A 1037 15.50 0.68 34.59
N ILE A 1038 16.14 1.53 35.40
CA ILE A 1038 15.58 2.83 35.81
C ILE A 1038 16.60 3.88 35.42
N VAL A 1039 16.26 4.73 34.45
CA VAL A 1039 17.18 5.73 33.92
C VAL A 1039 17.62 6.69 35.03
N GLY A 1040 18.94 6.84 35.18
CA GLY A 1040 19.54 7.70 36.20
C GLY A 1040 19.80 7.02 37.55
N VAL A 1041 19.43 5.75 37.73
CA VAL A 1041 19.63 5.00 38.99
C VAL A 1041 20.62 3.85 38.79
N GLY A 1042 21.63 3.74 39.67
CA GLY A 1042 22.60 2.65 39.63
C GLY A 1042 23.38 2.56 38.31
N SER A 1043 23.76 1.35 37.91
CA SER A 1043 24.47 1.06 36.65
C SER A 1043 23.52 0.73 35.49
N TRP A 1044 22.47 1.54 35.33
CA TRP A 1044 21.36 1.25 34.41
C TRP A 1044 21.80 1.10 32.95
N GLN A 1045 22.81 1.82 32.47
CA GLN A 1045 23.30 1.67 31.08
C GLN A 1045 23.92 0.28 30.84
N ALA A 1046 24.72 -0.21 31.79
CA ALA A 1046 25.32 -1.54 31.69
C ALA A 1046 24.26 -2.64 31.79
N GLN A 1047 23.26 -2.44 32.66
CA GLN A 1047 22.13 -3.35 32.77
C GLN A 1047 21.30 -3.38 31.48
N LEU A 1048 21.03 -2.22 30.88
CA LEU A 1048 20.32 -2.11 29.61
C LEU A 1048 21.09 -2.77 28.45
N ASP A 1049 22.40 -2.58 28.36
CA ASP A 1049 23.21 -3.23 27.33
C ASP A 1049 23.28 -4.76 27.52
N ASN A 1050 23.37 -5.22 28.77
CA ASN A 1050 23.27 -6.64 29.11
C ASN A 1050 21.89 -7.21 28.71
N ASN A 1051 20.81 -6.48 28.99
CA ASN A 1051 19.46 -6.87 28.61
C ASN A 1051 19.30 -6.93 27.09
N LYS A 1052 19.75 -5.92 26.34
CA LYS A 1052 19.73 -5.91 24.87
C LYS A 1052 20.51 -7.09 24.29
N THR A 1053 21.67 -7.39 24.85
CA THR A 1053 22.52 -8.51 24.41
C THR A 1053 21.85 -9.86 24.69
N ALA A 1054 21.31 -10.07 25.89
CA ALA A 1054 20.57 -11.28 26.23
C ALA A 1054 19.30 -11.44 25.40
N TYR A 1055 18.59 -10.34 25.13
CA TYR A 1055 17.43 -10.30 24.24
C TYR A 1055 17.81 -10.70 22.82
N ALA A 1056 18.82 -10.10 22.20
CA ALA A 1056 19.26 -10.43 20.85
C ALA A 1056 19.69 -11.91 20.74
N GLN A 1057 20.40 -12.43 21.74
CA GLN A 1057 20.79 -13.85 21.80
C GLN A 1057 19.58 -14.79 21.88
N ALA A 1058 18.57 -14.44 22.68
CA ALA A 1058 17.33 -15.21 22.73
C ALA A 1058 16.52 -15.07 21.43
N PHE A 1059 16.52 -13.89 20.81
CA PHE A 1059 15.77 -13.58 19.61
C PHE A 1059 16.22 -14.40 18.40
N VAL A 1060 17.54 -14.50 18.18
CA VAL A 1060 18.09 -15.29 17.05
C VAL A 1060 17.89 -16.79 17.19
N GLN A 1061 17.49 -17.25 18.38
CA GLN A 1061 17.17 -18.66 18.66
C GLN A 1061 15.68 -18.97 18.48
N ARG A 1062 14.84 -17.98 18.19
CA ARG A 1062 13.41 -18.19 17.98
C ARG A 1062 13.18 -18.98 16.70
N ALA A 1063 12.18 -19.86 16.72
CA ALA A 1063 11.84 -20.72 15.58
C ALA A 1063 11.59 -19.91 14.29
N ALA A 1064 10.91 -18.76 14.37
CA ALA A 1064 10.69 -17.87 13.23
C ALA A 1064 11.99 -17.31 12.65
N PHE A 1065 12.94 -16.92 13.51
CA PHE A 1065 14.25 -16.42 13.08
C PHE A 1065 15.08 -17.54 12.43
N LEU A 1066 15.14 -18.71 13.06
CA LEU A 1066 15.86 -19.88 12.53
C LEU A 1066 15.25 -20.40 11.22
N SER A 1067 13.93 -20.26 11.04
CA SER A 1067 13.25 -20.59 9.78
C SER A 1067 13.62 -19.62 8.66
N ARG A 1068 13.79 -18.32 8.97
CA ARG A 1068 14.19 -17.29 8.00
C ARG A 1068 15.68 -17.33 7.67
N TYR A 1069 16.50 -17.69 8.67
CA TYR A 1069 17.96 -17.74 8.60
C TYR A 1069 18.49 -19.10 9.10
N PRO A 1070 18.41 -20.15 8.28
CA PRO A 1070 18.95 -21.46 8.63
C PRO A 1070 20.45 -21.42 8.99
N ALA A 1071 20.94 -22.41 9.73
CA ALA A 1071 22.35 -22.49 10.13
C ALA A 1071 23.34 -22.48 8.94
N LEU A 1072 22.87 -22.88 7.74
CA LEU A 1072 23.67 -22.91 6.51
C LEU A 1072 23.73 -21.57 5.74
N THR A 1073 23.04 -20.52 6.20
CA THR A 1073 23.13 -19.19 5.58
C THR A 1073 24.55 -18.63 5.72
N SER A 1074 25.18 -18.23 4.60
CA SER A 1074 26.52 -17.63 4.62
C SER A 1074 26.53 -16.27 5.34
N ALA A 1075 27.69 -15.83 5.84
CA ALA A 1075 27.82 -14.54 6.51
C ALA A 1075 27.38 -13.37 5.60
N SER A 1076 27.74 -13.40 4.31
CA SER A 1076 27.30 -12.40 3.33
C SER A 1076 25.79 -12.39 3.15
N ALA A 1077 25.18 -13.56 2.89
CA ALA A 1077 23.74 -13.67 2.67
C ALA A 1077 22.93 -13.25 3.91
N PHE A 1078 23.44 -13.53 5.11
CA PHE A 1078 22.82 -13.10 6.37
C PHE A 1078 22.87 -11.59 6.53
N VAL A 1079 24.06 -10.97 6.43
CA VAL A 1079 24.23 -9.52 6.56
C VAL A 1079 23.45 -8.76 5.48
N ASP A 1080 23.47 -9.25 4.24
CA ASP A 1080 22.77 -8.63 3.11
C ASP A 1080 21.25 -8.65 3.31
N ALA A 1081 20.71 -9.77 3.83
CA ALA A 1081 19.29 -9.88 4.13
C ALA A 1081 18.86 -8.94 5.26
N LEU A 1082 19.66 -8.81 6.34
CA LEU A 1082 19.38 -7.85 7.40
C LEU A 1082 19.45 -6.41 6.90
N ASN A 1083 20.45 -6.08 6.06
CA ASN A 1083 20.60 -4.75 5.49
C ASN A 1083 19.42 -4.40 4.56
N ALA A 1084 18.99 -5.35 3.72
CA ALA A 1084 17.85 -5.16 2.84
C ALA A 1084 16.56 -4.90 3.61
N ASN A 1085 16.29 -5.70 4.66
CA ASN A 1085 15.13 -5.50 5.54
C ASN A 1085 15.15 -4.13 6.24
N ALA A 1086 16.35 -3.66 6.63
CA ALA A 1086 16.58 -2.36 7.24
C ALA A 1086 16.54 -1.19 6.23
N GLY A 1087 16.27 -1.43 4.95
CA GLY A 1087 16.22 -0.37 3.93
C GLY A 1087 17.59 0.08 3.42
N ASN A 1088 18.56 -0.83 3.39
CA ASN A 1088 19.93 -0.63 2.91
C ASN A 1088 20.66 0.53 3.61
N VAL A 1089 20.72 0.46 4.94
CA VAL A 1089 21.28 1.51 5.80
C VAL A 1089 22.80 1.43 5.99
N LEU A 1090 23.40 0.27 5.71
CA LEU A 1090 24.84 0.07 5.88
C LEU A 1090 25.62 0.61 4.69
N SER A 1091 26.72 1.32 4.95
CA SER A 1091 27.76 1.58 3.95
C SER A 1091 28.50 0.29 3.57
N ASP A 1092 29.19 0.30 2.43
CA ASP A 1092 30.02 -0.83 1.99
C ASP A 1092 31.06 -1.24 3.04
N SER A 1093 31.60 -0.27 3.78
CA SER A 1093 32.60 -0.50 4.83
C SER A 1093 32.02 -1.18 6.07
N GLU A 1094 30.86 -0.73 6.55
CA GLU A 1094 30.16 -1.33 7.69
C GLU A 1094 29.66 -2.73 7.36
N ARG A 1095 29.11 -2.89 6.15
CA ARG A 1095 28.71 -4.19 5.62
C ARG A 1095 29.88 -5.17 5.59
N ALA A 1096 31.03 -4.76 5.07
CA ALA A 1096 32.23 -5.61 5.02
C ALA A 1096 32.73 -5.99 6.43
N ALA A 1097 32.68 -5.05 7.38
CA ALA A 1097 33.07 -5.29 8.77
C ALA A 1097 32.17 -6.34 9.45
N LEU A 1098 30.85 -6.21 9.30
CA LEU A 1098 29.88 -7.17 9.87
C LEU A 1098 30.01 -8.57 9.23
N ILE A 1099 30.27 -8.64 7.92
CA ILE A 1099 30.56 -9.92 7.25
C ILE A 1099 31.83 -10.54 7.83
N SER A 1100 32.90 -9.75 8.02
CA SER A 1100 34.16 -10.24 8.58
C SER A 1100 34.00 -10.72 10.02
N GLU A 1101 33.14 -10.08 10.81
CA GLU A 1101 32.85 -10.45 12.19
C GLU A 1101 32.12 -11.80 12.28
N LEU A 1102 31.16 -12.05 11.38
CA LEU A 1102 30.37 -13.28 11.36
C LEU A 1102 31.06 -14.45 10.65
N SER A 1103 31.99 -14.17 9.72
CA SER A 1103 32.66 -15.16 8.88
C SER A 1103 33.38 -16.31 9.61
N PRO A 1104 34.00 -16.14 10.81
CA PRO A 1104 34.64 -17.23 11.52
C PRO A 1104 33.69 -18.40 11.82
N ASN A 1105 32.41 -18.10 12.06
CA ASN A 1105 31.36 -19.11 12.22
C ASN A 1105 29.98 -18.50 11.92
N PRO A 1106 29.49 -18.58 10.66
CA PRO A 1106 28.21 -17.98 10.28
C PRO A 1106 26.99 -18.59 10.97
N ALA A 1107 27.14 -19.74 11.64
CA ALA A 1107 26.10 -20.39 12.41
C ALA A 1107 26.14 -20.03 13.91
N ASP A 1108 27.15 -19.27 14.36
CA ASP A 1108 27.30 -18.91 15.77
C ASP A 1108 26.17 -17.97 16.21
N PRO A 1109 25.35 -18.35 17.20
CA PRO A 1109 24.23 -17.54 17.62
C PRO A 1109 24.64 -16.27 18.36
N ILE A 1110 25.81 -16.23 19.00
CA ILE A 1110 26.31 -15.02 19.67
C ILE A 1110 26.71 -14.00 18.61
N LEU A 1111 27.44 -14.42 17.57
CA LEU A 1111 27.84 -13.53 16.47
C LEU A 1111 26.63 -13.04 15.66
N ARG A 1112 25.64 -13.92 15.39
CA ARG A 1112 24.40 -13.51 14.72
C ARG A 1112 23.61 -12.48 15.53
N ALA A 1113 23.56 -12.65 16.86
CA ALA A 1113 22.90 -11.70 17.75
C ALA A 1113 23.60 -10.34 17.77
N ASP A 1114 24.94 -10.32 17.80
CA ASP A 1114 25.72 -9.08 17.80
C ASP A 1114 25.57 -8.31 16.48
N VAL A 1115 25.64 -9.01 15.33
CA VAL A 1115 25.38 -8.41 14.02
C VAL A 1115 23.96 -7.84 13.92
N LEU A 1116 22.93 -8.60 14.36
CA LEU A 1116 21.55 -8.14 14.37
C LEU A 1116 21.40 -6.85 15.20
N LYS A 1117 21.95 -6.83 16.41
CA LYS A 1117 21.95 -5.67 17.32
C LYS A 1117 22.61 -4.46 16.67
N LYS A 1118 23.80 -4.62 16.08
CA LYS A 1118 24.54 -3.52 15.42
C LYS A 1118 23.79 -2.91 14.24
N VAL A 1119 23.10 -3.71 13.43
CA VAL A 1119 22.27 -3.18 12.34
C VAL A 1119 21.02 -2.48 12.90
N ALA A 1120 20.38 -3.03 13.94
CA ALA A 1120 19.23 -2.41 14.59
C ALA A 1120 19.54 -1.09 15.32
N ASP A 1121 20.77 -0.92 15.82
CA ASP A 1121 21.27 0.31 16.43
C ASP A 1121 21.89 1.29 15.41
N ASN A 1122 21.81 1.01 14.10
CA ASN A 1122 22.30 1.93 13.07
C ASN A 1122 21.51 3.26 13.09
N ALA A 1123 22.24 4.38 13.12
CA ALA A 1123 21.64 5.71 13.25
C ALA A 1123 20.71 6.08 12.09
N THR A 1124 21.03 5.65 10.86
CA THR A 1124 20.18 5.89 9.68
C THR A 1124 18.87 5.13 9.78
N LEU A 1125 18.90 3.88 10.26
CA LEU A 1125 17.68 3.10 10.52
C LEU A 1125 16.84 3.77 11.61
N GLN A 1126 17.47 4.19 12.70
CA GLN A 1126 16.81 4.90 13.79
C GLN A 1126 16.19 6.24 13.33
N GLN A 1127 16.75 6.92 12.35
CA GLN A 1127 16.14 8.14 11.81
C GLN A 1127 14.96 7.81 10.88
N ARG A 1128 15.11 6.80 10.02
CA ARG A 1128 14.11 6.46 8.99
C ARG A 1128 12.85 5.82 9.55
N GLU A 1129 12.98 4.98 10.58
CA GLU A 1129 11.83 4.29 11.18
C GLU A 1129 11.13 5.13 12.26
N PHE A 1130 11.64 6.31 12.62
CA PHE A 1130 11.12 7.08 13.76
C PHE A 1130 9.62 7.37 13.63
N ASN A 1131 9.17 7.89 12.48
CA ASN A 1131 7.76 8.23 12.27
C ASN A 1131 6.86 6.98 12.25
N ARG A 1132 7.34 5.86 11.69
CA ARG A 1132 6.59 4.60 11.66
C ARG A 1132 6.43 4.01 13.06
N ALA A 1133 7.51 3.98 13.83
CA ALA A 1133 7.50 3.54 15.22
C ALA A 1133 6.65 4.47 16.11
N PHE A 1134 6.69 5.78 15.88
CA PHE A 1134 5.85 6.74 16.60
C PHE A 1134 4.36 6.46 16.36
N VAL A 1135 3.96 6.29 15.09
CA VAL A 1135 2.57 5.95 14.75
C VAL A 1135 2.17 4.61 15.34
N LEU A 1136 3.02 3.59 15.25
CA LEU A 1136 2.76 2.27 15.80
C LEU A 1136 2.52 2.35 17.32
N LEU A 1137 3.28 3.19 18.02
CA LEU A 1137 3.14 3.36 19.44
C LEU A 1137 1.80 4.00 19.84
N GLU A 1138 1.21 4.88 19.03
CA GLU A 1138 -0.12 5.41 19.35
C GLU A 1138 -1.18 4.28 19.41
N TYR A 1139 -1.06 3.28 18.54
CA TYR A 1139 -1.94 2.11 18.55
C TYR A 1139 -1.64 1.16 19.72
N PHE A 1140 -0.37 0.91 20.02
CA PHE A 1140 0.03 0.01 21.11
C PHE A 1140 -0.13 0.62 22.49
N GLY A 1141 0.12 1.92 22.63
CA GLY A 1141 -0.01 2.68 23.86
C GLY A 1141 -1.47 3.02 24.14
N TYR A 1142 -2.02 3.99 23.41
CA TYR A 1142 -3.37 4.48 23.68
C TYR A 1142 -4.45 3.45 23.38
N LEU A 1143 -4.35 2.75 22.25
CA LEU A 1143 -5.44 1.87 21.83
C LEU A 1143 -5.26 0.42 22.29
N ARG A 1144 -4.07 0.03 22.76
CA ARG A 1144 -3.75 -1.33 23.23
C ARG A 1144 -4.11 -2.44 22.22
N ARG A 1145 -3.92 -2.21 20.92
CA ARG A 1145 -4.24 -3.19 19.86
C ARG A 1145 -3.33 -3.11 18.65
N ASN A 1146 -3.41 -4.13 17.77
CA ASN A 1146 -2.77 -4.03 16.46
C ASN A 1146 -3.47 -2.98 15.58
N PRO A 1147 -2.74 -2.27 14.69
CA PRO A 1147 -3.35 -1.24 13.86
C PRO A 1147 -4.36 -1.75 12.81
N ASP A 1148 -4.34 -3.06 12.52
CA ASP A 1148 -5.29 -3.78 11.67
C ASP A 1148 -6.37 -4.52 12.45
N ALA A 1149 -6.43 -4.40 13.78
CA ALA A 1149 -7.52 -4.97 14.57
C ALA A 1149 -8.76 -4.06 14.56
N ALA A 1150 -9.92 -4.60 14.97
CA ALA A 1150 -11.14 -3.81 15.11
C ALA A 1150 -10.92 -2.60 16.05
N PRO A 1151 -11.57 -1.45 15.83
CA PRO A 1151 -12.70 -1.19 14.91
C PRO A 1151 -12.31 -0.84 13.45
N GLU A 1152 -11.07 -1.11 13.01
CA GLU A 1152 -10.66 -0.83 11.62
C GLU A 1152 -11.59 -1.51 10.60
N PRO A 1153 -12.37 -0.76 9.77
CA PRO A 1153 -13.49 -1.31 9.00
C PRO A 1153 -13.14 -2.41 7.99
N ALA A 1154 -11.86 -2.51 7.61
CA ALA A 1154 -11.37 -3.47 6.62
C ALA A 1154 -10.12 -4.25 7.09
N LEU A 1155 -9.71 -4.10 8.37
CA LEU A 1155 -8.53 -4.76 8.95
C LEU A 1155 -7.27 -4.63 8.05
N ASN A 1156 -7.08 -3.46 7.45
CA ASN A 1156 -6.14 -3.24 6.33
C ASN A 1156 -5.16 -2.07 6.55
N PHE A 1157 -4.92 -1.68 7.81
CA PHE A 1157 -3.99 -0.61 8.20
C PHE A 1157 -4.34 0.78 7.64
N ALA A 1158 -5.57 1.04 7.19
CA ALA A 1158 -5.92 2.35 6.62
C ALA A 1158 -5.75 3.48 7.65
N GLY A 1159 -6.17 3.29 8.90
CA GLY A 1159 -5.91 4.25 9.97
C GLY A 1159 -4.42 4.51 10.21
N TYR A 1160 -3.61 3.45 10.26
CA TYR A 1160 -2.16 3.56 10.46
C TYR A 1160 -1.50 4.36 9.32
N ASN A 1161 -1.83 4.02 8.07
CA ASN A 1161 -1.30 4.70 6.90
C ASN A 1161 -1.77 6.16 6.82
N PHE A 1162 -3.00 6.46 7.24
CA PHE A 1162 -3.49 7.83 7.36
C PHE A 1162 -2.61 8.65 8.31
N TRP A 1163 -2.37 8.16 9.53
CA TRP A 1163 -1.56 8.87 10.51
C TRP A 1163 -0.10 8.97 10.12
N LEU A 1164 0.48 7.93 9.52
CA LEU A 1164 1.84 7.97 9.00
C LEU A 1164 1.99 9.03 7.89
N ASN A 1165 1.04 9.08 6.94
CA ASN A 1165 1.05 10.08 5.88
C ASN A 1165 0.86 11.50 6.43
N LYS A 1166 -0.03 11.67 7.41
CA LYS A 1166 -0.26 12.97 8.06
C LYS A 1166 1.00 13.42 8.81
N LEU A 1167 1.63 12.55 9.59
CA LEU A 1167 2.85 12.88 10.33
C LEU A 1167 4.01 13.23 9.37
N ASN A 1168 4.14 12.51 8.26
CA ASN A 1168 5.14 12.80 7.22
C ASN A 1168 4.89 14.15 6.53
N LEU A 1169 3.63 14.55 6.30
CA LEU A 1169 3.27 15.86 5.74
C LEU A 1169 3.79 17.03 6.60
N PHE A 1170 3.87 16.83 7.92
CA PHE A 1170 4.40 17.80 8.87
C PHE A 1170 5.86 17.51 9.28
N ASN A 1171 6.62 16.78 8.45
CA ASN A 1171 8.03 16.45 8.69
C ASN A 1171 8.30 15.79 10.06
N GLY A 1172 7.38 14.96 10.56
CA GLY A 1172 7.51 14.34 11.88
C GLY A 1172 7.09 15.23 13.06
N ASN A 1173 6.60 16.46 12.82
CA ASN A 1173 6.09 17.31 13.88
C ASN A 1173 4.70 16.82 14.34
N TYR A 1174 4.68 16.06 15.44
CA TYR A 1174 3.46 15.49 16.01
C TYR A 1174 2.50 16.53 16.58
N ILE A 1175 2.98 17.74 16.91
CA ILE A 1175 2.15 18.85 17.39
C ILE A 1175 1.37 19.43 16.21
N ASP A 1176 2.04 19.77 15.12
CA ASP A 1176 1.40 20.31 13.91
C ASP A 1176 0.52 19.27 13.20
N ALA A 1177 0.90 17.99 13.28
CA ALA A 1177 0.07 16.89 12.82
C ALA A 1177 -1.16 16.65 13.72
N GLU A 1178 -1.23 17.32 14.88
CA GLU A 1178 -2.25 17.16 15.94
C GLU A 1178 -2.46 15.69 16.34
N MET A 1179 -1.40 14.87 16.23
CA MET A 1179 -1.55 13.42 16.27
C MET A 1179 -1.81 12.92 17.68
N VAL A 1180 -0.90 13.23 18.61
CA VAL A 1180 -1.04 12.88 20.04
C VAL A 1180 -2.34 13.45 20.61
N LYS A 1181 -2.68 14.69 20.24
CA LYS A 1181 -3.95 15.34 20.61
C LYS A 1181 -5.15 14.53 20.14
N ALA A 1182 -5.16 14.05 18.90
CA ALA A 1182 -6.27 13.29 18.35
C ALA A 1182 -6.45 11.94 19.03
N PHE A 1183 -5.36 11.24 19.39
CA PHE A 1183 -5.46 9.98 20.14
C PHE A 1183 -5.94 10.22 21.59
N LEU A 1184 -5.37 11.21 22.29
CA LEU A 1184 -5.79 11.59 23.65
C LEU A 1184 -7.26 12.00 23.74
N SER A 1185 -7.78 12.67 22.72
CA SER A 1185 -9.19 13.11 22.65
C SER A 1185 -10.10 12.11 21.95
N SER A 1186 -9.57 11.00 21.45
CA SER A 1186 -10.36 10.01 20.72
C SER A 1186 -11.38 9.33 21.63
N ALA A 1187 -12.57 9.07 21.10
CA ALA A 1187 -13.58 8.28 21.79
C ALA A 1187 -13.06 6.87 22.12
N GLU A 1188 -12.23 6.28 21.25
CA GLU A 1188 -11.64 4.95 21.48
C GLU A 1188 -10.73 4.94 22.71
N TYR A 1189 -9.88 5.96 22.91
CA TYR A 1189 -9.05 6.06 24.11
C TYR A 1189 -9.85 6.43 25.36
N ARG A 1190 -10.70 7.46 25.28
CA ARG A 1190 -11.42 7.97 26.45
C ARG A 1190 -12.44 7.00 27.00
N HIS A 1191 -13.14 6.27 26.14
CA HIS A 1191 -14.09 5.22 26.54
C HIS A 1191 -13.42 3.97 27.11
N ARG A 1192 -12.09 3.92 27.24
CA ARG A 1192 -11.43 2.93 28.11
C ARG A 1192 -11.66 3.19 29.59
N PHE A 1193 -11.95 4.45 29.96
CA PHE A 1193 -12.00 4.89 31.35
C PHE A 1193 -13.33 5.56 31.72
N GLY A 1194 -14.18 5.87 30.74
CA GLY A 1194 -15.48 6.47 31.00
C GLY A 1194 -16.15 7.10 29.79
N PRO A 1195 -17.45 7.46 29.88
CA PRO A 1195 -18.24 7.98 28.77
C PRO A 1195 -17.83 9.38 28.31
#